data_AF-A0A1J4K7G7-F1
#
_entry.id   AF-A0A1J4K7G7-F1
#
_cell.length_a   1.000
_cell.length_b   1.000
_cell.length_c   1.000
_cell.angle_alpha   90.00
_cell.angle_beta   90.00
_cell.angle_gamma   90.00
#
_symmetry.space_group_name_H-M   'P 1'
#
loop_
_entity.id
_entity.type
_entity.pdbx_description
1 polymer ?
#
loop_
_entity_poly.entity_id
_entity_poly.type
_entity_poly.pdbx_seq_one_letter_code
_entity_poly.pdbx_strand_id
1 'polypeptide(L)'
;MNFMFRILFLDKTDARRKNKIMDFVEIQINDHIIKCKKKLAMNISPLIAHYFNDHLESMKFQIDIPEIRNLSSENDFIYISRIFESKPVFITFRNKDFLLLLSKHLEIPEIEEKIELFSRIIEHIEADESVSLYNDFFKSLLSLNESNFAVLKENIKTGIYRSLDLYLLSNTFLTACEISPNKIEIIIEMIISLDQELENGFLSIFIDCVVADITNNVYIHENSFIIRFLRSKGKVSMEEINDKIQQIEEVWGKHVFQKIRQPVFLDEFNINKLNNLLKSSDITGISPDSAYQILKNDDIDSLLNYVKSLDFDFESSTKVYLPLYDRFDIFKKQKRNNIRQFQYEKLYINYLDVCAYFGSGKCFDYLLLNNAKITDNTLNLAIAGGNIDIIHKIEQVQEIEVTKKLIMNAIHYHRNDILEWLIEKLDFYNIEVSGTHKLSFHDIVNTDSYLVKAIKYYNVDAISYLVGNGVDCQNVFSYSMVYDIFILSRLFLSIEHSKIYNPLKPSYHNEPPLHIAAFKNHLEIASDLIYKYKVKLDQNWKDKLAIEIALQEGNMEMVNFLFNSKLLKLNIPQHSTLIHMSLKKKQYTFLDTLLENTKYYKCVDKHKRSLLQCAIKYEHDELVWKILNNSTVNCFTFDDKI
;
A
#
# COMPACT_ATOMS: atom_id res chain seq x y z
N MET A 1 2.63 15.84 14.16
CA MET A 1 3.08 15.60 12.77
C MET A 1 2.73 16.82 11.95
N ASN A 2 3.67 17.31 11.15
CA ASN A 2 3.39 18.40 10.20
C ASN A 2 2.86 17.72 8.94
N PHE A 3 1.55 17.71 8.75
CA PHE A 3 0.91 17.14 7.55
C PHE A 3 1.02 18.15 6.41
N MET A 4 1.38 17.70 5.21
CA MET A 4 1.70 18.57 4.07
C MET A 4 0.56 19.54 3.72
N PHE A 5 -0.65 19.02 3.60
CA PHE A 5 -1.85 19.76 3.20
C PHE A 5 -2.64 20.34 4.36
N ARG A 6 -2.07 20.34 5.58
CA ARG A 6 -2.71 20.88 6.77
C ARG A 6 -2.25 22.31 7.04
N ILE A 7 -3.20 23.23 7.08
CA ILE A 7 -3.03 24.60 7.54
C ILE A 7 -3.27 24.62 9.05
N LEU A 8 -2.29 25.07 9.83
CA LEU A 8 -2.39 25.20 11.28
C LEU A 8 -1.42 26.25 11.81
N PHE A 9 -1.96 27.39 12.22
CA PHE A 9 -1.18 28.44 12.87
C PHE A 9 -1.23 28.25 14.39
N LEU A 10 -0.08 27.99 15.00
CA LEU A 10 0.03 27.81 16.45
C LEU A 10 0.27 29.15 17.15
N ASP A 11 -0.45 29.37 18.24
CA ASP A 11 -0.21 30.51 19.13
C ASP A 11 1.08 30.27 19.94
N LYS A 12 2.20 30.85 19.48
CA LYS A 12 3.52 30.77 20.15
C LYS A 12 3.60 31.70 21.36
N THR A 13 2.53 31.89 22.14
CA THR A 13 2.62 32.61 23.41
C THR A 13 3.45 31.82 24.41
N ASP A 14 4.60 32.36 24.81
CA ASP A 14 5.47 31.87 25.87
C ASP A 14 4.65 31.36 27.07
N ALA A 15 4.72 30.05 27.34
CA ALA A 15 4.15 29.41 28.53
C ALA A 15 4.72 29.94 29.87
N ARG A 16 5.64 30.92 29.83
CA ARG A 16 6.36 31.48 30.98
C ARG A 16 5.87 32.85 31.46
N ARG A 17 4.85 33.48 30.85
CA ARG A 17 4.33 34.80 31.29
C ARG A 17 2.82 34.76 31.56
N LYS A 18 2.44 34.37 32.79
CA LYS A 18 1.04 34.16 33.23
C LYS A 18 0.17 35.42 33.41
N ASN A 19 0.67 36.65 33.26
CA ASN A 19 -0.03 37.87 33.70
C ASN A 19 -0.19 39.00 32.65
N LYS A 20 -0.29 38.71 31.34
CA LYS A 20 -0.71 39.75 30.36
C LYS A 20 -2.17 39.53 29.96
N ILE A 21 -2.97 40.59 30.00
CA ILE A 21 -4.35 40.64 29.50
C ILE A 21 -4.36 40.04 28.08
N MET A 22 -5.23 39.07 27.82
CA MET A 22 -5.38 38.49 26.49
C MET A 22 -6.16 39.49 25.63
N ASP A 23 -5.45 40.20 24.74
CA ASP A 23 -6.07 41.12 23.79
C ASP A 23 -6.73 40.31 22.66
N PHE A 24 -8.06 40.20 22.72
CA PHE A 24 -8.88 39.67 21.63
C PHE A 24 -9.27 40.80 20.69
N VAL A 25 -9.31 40.48 19.39
CA VAL A 25 -9.75 41.39 18.33
C VAL A 25 -10.84 40.74 17.49
N GLU A 26 -11.64 41.58 16.84
CA GLU A 26 -12.63 41.18 15.85
C GLU A 26 -12.02 41.30 14.45
N ILE A 27 -11.95 40.19 13.74
CA ILE A 27 -11.60 40.13 12.33
C ILE A 27 -12.91 39.98 11.56
N GLN A 28 -13.32 41.03 10.86
CA GLN A 28 -14.49 41.01 10.01
C GLN A 28 -14.06 40.81 8.55
N ILE A 29 -14.52 39.72 7.95
CA ILE A 29 -14.35 39.43 6.52
C ILE A 29 -15.76 39.34 5.94
N ASN A 30 -16.11 40.28 5.05
CA ASN A 30 -17.49 40.48 4.60
C ASN A 30 -18.44 40.67 5.80
N ASP A 31 -19.46 39.83 5.90
CA ASP A 31 -20.45 39.85 6.99
C ASP A 31 -20.08 38.92 8.16
N HIS A 32 -18.97 38.16 8.03
CA HIS A 32 -18.53 37.20 9.03
C HIS A 32 -17.55 37.82 10.01
N ILE A 33 -17.88 37.77 11.30
CA ILE A 33 -17.08 38.33 12.39
C ILE A 33 -16.46 37.19 13.19
N ILE A 34 -15.14 37.20 13.31
CA ILE A 34 -14.37 36.18 14.03
C ILE A 34 -13.65 36.85 15.19
N LYS A 35 -13.78 36.26 16.39
CA LYS A 35 -13.05 36.70 17.58
C LYS A 35 -11.81 35.84 17.77
N CYS A 36 -10.63 36.44 17.68
CA CYS A 36 -9.37 35.74 17.86
C CYS A 36 -8.35 36.57 18.63
N LYS A 37 -7.23 35.93 19.02
CA LYS A 37 -6.15 36.63 19.73
C LYS A 37 -5.43 37.58 18.76
N LYS A 38 -5.23 38.85 19.15
CA LYS A 38 -4.56 39.87 18.32
C LYS A 38 -3.24 39.38 17.75
N LYS A 39 -2.39 38.79 18.58
CA LYS A 39 -1.09 38.24 18.16
C LYS A 39 -1.20 37.12 17.14
N LEU A 40 -2.19 36.23 17.29
CA LEU A 40 -2.41 35.14 16.35
C LEU A 40 -2.83 35.71 14.99
N ALA A 41 -3.77 36.66 14.97
CA ALA A 41 -4.20 37.31 13.73
C ALA A 41 -3.04 38.01 13.01
N MET A 42 -2.18 38.73 13.74
CA MET A 42 -0.99 39.37 13.20
C MET A 42 0.07 38.35 12.72
N ASN A 43 0.18 37.19 13.36
CA ASN A 43 1.08 36.13 12.91
C ASN A 43 0.58 35.44 11.63
N ILE A 44 -0.74 35.33 11.47
CA ILE A 44 -1.37 34.71 10.30
C ILE A 44 -1.21 35.61 9.08
N SER A 45 -1.47 36.91 9.22
CA SER A 45 -1.56 37.84 8.11
C SER A 45 -0.65 39.06 8.33
N PRO A 46 0.37 39.27 7.47
CA PRO A 46 1.16 40.50 7.42
C PRO A 46 0.30 41.76 7.25
N LEU A 47 -0.76 41.70 6.45
CA LEU A 47 -1.72 42.79 6.28
C LEU A 47 -2.38 43.18 7.61
N ILE A 48 -2.88 42.20 8.37
CA ILE A 48 -3.46 42.42 9.69
C ILE A 48 -2.41 42.94 10.67
N ALA A 49 -1.18 42.43 10.59
CA ALA A 49 -0.06 42.91 11.40
C ALA A 49 0.24 44.39 11.15
N HIS A 50 0.33 44.79 9.88
CA HIS A 50 0.57 46.18 9.51
C HIS A 50 -0.54 47.09 10.02
N TYR A 51 -1.81 46.72 9.81
CA TYR A 51 -2.95 47.48 10.29
C TYR A 51 -2.92 47.70 11.81
N PHE A 52 -2.71 46.66 12.62
CA PHE A 52 -2.70 46.80 14.08
C PHE A 52 -1.45 47.47 14.63
N ASN A 53 -0.33 47.47 13.89
CA ASN A 53 0.86 48.25 14.24
C ASN A 53 0.61 49.76 14.04
N ASP A 54 -0.14 50.12 13.00
CA ASP A 54 -0.49 51.52 12.72
C ASP A 54 -1.67 52.00 13.59
N HIS A 55 -2.52 51.08 14.05
CA HIS A 55 -3.71 51.36 14.86
C HIS A 55 -3.66 50.60 16.20
N LEU A 56 -2.78 51.04 17.10
CA LEU A 56 -2.48 50.32 18.36
C LEU A 56 -3.71 50.07 19.25
N GLU A 57 -4.62 51.04 19.35
CA GLU A 57 -5.84 50.97 20.16
C GLU A 57 -7.00 50.26 19.45
N SER A 58 -6.88 49.96 18.15
CA SER A 58 -7.94 49.29 17.42
C SER A 58 -8.11 47.85 17.90
N MET A 59 -9.38 47.48 18.10
CA MET A 59 -9.83 46.13 18.44
C MET A 59 -10.50 45.41 17.27
N LYS A 60 -10.59 46.06 16.10
CA LYS A 60 -11.31 45.53 14.93
C LYS A 60 -10.52 45.77 13.64
N PHE A 61 -10.35 44.70 12.87
CA PHE A 61 -9.90 44.73 11.48
C PHE A 61 -11.09 44.35 10.59
N GLN A 62 -11.27 45.04 9.48
CA GLN A 62 -12.36 44.78 8.53
C GLN A 62 -11.83 44.79 7.10
N ILE A 63 -12.25 43.79 6.32
CA ILE A 63 -11.98 43.69 4.90
C ILE A 63 -13.23 43.16 4.18
N ASP A 64 -13.49 43.68 2.99
CA ASP A 64 -14.54 43.18 2.08
C ASP A 64 -13.85 42.47 0.90
N ILE A 65 -14.24 41.22 0.68
CA ILE A 65 -13.77 40.31 -0.36
C ILE A 65 -15.03 39.74 -1.05
N PRO A 66 -15.66 40.50 -1.96
CA PRO A 66 -16.91 40.12 -2.61
C PRO A 66 -16.82 38.78 -3.36
N GLU A 67 -15.66 38.46 -3.92
CA GLU A 67 -15.40 37.26 -4.73
C GLU A 67 -15.62 35.97 -3.92
N ILE A 68 -15.37 36.00 -2.60
CA ILE A 68 -15.60 34.83 -1.73
C ILE A 68 -17.09 34.45 -1.69
N ARG A 69 -18.01 35.43 -1.73
CA ARG A 69 -19.46 35.19 -1.68
C ARG A 69 -19.96 34.37 -2.88
N ASN A 70 -19.28 34.44 -4.02
CA ASN A 70 -19.67 33.72 -5.24
C ASN A 70 -19.10 32.31 -5.33
N LEU A 71 -18.06 32.00 -4.53
CA LEU A 71 -17.29 30.75 -4.60
C LEU A 71 -17.60 29.78 -3.46
N SER A 72 -18.35 30.21 -2.44
CA SER A 72 -18.56 29.42 -1.22
C SER A 72 -20.01 29.17 -0.89
N SER A 73 -20.26 28.02 -0.27
CA SER A 73 -21.45 27.81 0.56
C SER A 73 -21.30 28.58 1.88
N GLU A 74 -22.40 28.92 2.56
CA GLU A 74 -22.35 29.54 3.90
C GLU A 74 -21.49 28.73 4.90
N ASN A 75 -21.37 27.42 4.68
CA ASN A 75 -20.58 26.53 5.53
C ASN A 75 -19.08 26.73 5.39
N ASP A 76 -18.55 27.21 4.26
CA ASP A 76 -17.10 27.30 4.03
C ASP A 76 -16.44 28.42 4.85
N PHE A 77 -17.22 29.38 5.37
CA PHE A 77 -16.75 30.38 6.32
C PHE A 77 -16.23 29.76 7.64
N ILE A 78 -16.57 28.50 7.92
CA ILE A 78 -15.96 27.76 9.03
C ILE A 78 -14.45 27.63 8.86
N TYR A 79 -13.92 27.55 7.62
CA TYR A 79 -12.47 27.48 7.38
C TYR A 79 -11.76 28.74 7.88
N ILE A 80 -12.34 29.92 7.64
CA ILE A 80 -11.81 31.19 8.11
C ILE A 80 -11.76 31.20 9.64
N SER A 81 -12.89 30.86 10.27
CA SER A 81 -13.00 30.78 11.73
C SER A 81 -11.93 29.86 12.32
N ARG A 82 -11.72 28.69 11.71
CA ARG A 82 -10.72 27.70 12.16
C ARG A 82 -9.28 28.20 12.02
N ILE A 83 -8.93 28.86 10.92
CA ILE A 83 -7.60 29.45 10.72
C ILE A 83 -7.27 30.42 11.85
N PHE A 84 -8.19 31.33 12.18
CA PHE A 84 -8.01 32.33 13.25
C PHE A 84 -8.22 31.78 14.67
N GLU A 85 -8.75 30.58 14.84
CA GLU A 85 -8.89 29.88 16.13
C GLU A 85 -7.76 28.87 16.42
N SER A 86 -6.71 28.81 15.59
CA SER A 86 -5.65 27.80 15.69
C SER A 86 -6.17 26.36 15.57
N LYS A 87 -7.21 26.14 14.77
CA LYS A 87 -7.76 24.82 14.44
C LYS A 87 -7.28 24.39 13.05
N PRO A 88 -7.07 23.07 12.81
CA PRO A 88 -6.58 22.60 11.53
C PRO A 88 -7.61 22.75 10.42
N VAL A 89 -7.14 23.13 9.23
CA VAL A 89 -7.88 23.07 7.95
C VAL A 89 -7.04 22.27 6.97
N PHE A 90 -7.66 21.33 6.26
CA PHE A 90 -6.98 20.52 5.24
C PHE A 90 -7.34 21.06 3.85
N ILE A 91 -6.35 21.17 2.97
CA ILE A 91 -6.55 21.56 1.58
C ILE A 91 -7.11 20.36 0.83
N THR A 92 -8.19 20.58 0.09
CA THR A 92 -8.93 19.58 -0.70
C THR A 92 -9.38 20.19 -2.03
N PHE A 93 -9.84 19.36 -2.96
CA PHE A 93 -10.49 19.84 -4.19
C PHE A 93 -11.65 20.81 -3.95
N ARG A 94 -12.35 20.66 -2.81
CA ARG A 94 -13.55 21.45 -2.49
C ARG A 94 -13.24 22.85 -2.01
N ASN A 95 -12.11 23.05 -1.32
CA ASN A 95 -11.81 24.31 -0.63
C ASN A 95 -10.55 25.03 -1.13
N LYS A 96 -9.75 24.44 -2.04
CA LYS A 96 -8.49 25.03 -2.50
C LYS A 96 -8.69 26.44 -3.08
N ASP A 97 -9.72 26.67 -3.88
CA ASP A 97 -9.92 27.95 -4.58
C ASP A 97 -10.40 29.04 -3.61
N PHE A 98 -11.28 28.67 -2.67
CA PHE A 98 -11.67 29.52 -1.56
C PHE A 98 -10.47 29.94 -0.70
N LEU A 99 -9.64 28.97 -0.31
CA LEU A 99 -8.46 29.22 0.54
C LEU A 99 -7.41 30.06 -0.20
N LEU A 100 -7.23 29.87 -1.51
CA LEU A 100 -6.31 30.64 -2.34
C LEU A 100 -6.74 32.10 -2.49
N LEU A 101 -8.04 32.32 -2.68
CA LEU A 101 -8.58 33.67 -2.76
C LEU A 101 -8.44 34.38 -1.40
N LEU A 102 -8.83 33.71 -0.32
CA LEU A 102 -8.68 34.22 1.04
C LEU A 102 -7.21 34.57 1.35
N SER A 103 -6.27 33.70 0.99
CA SER A 103 -4.85 33.93 1.27
C SER A 103 -4.30 35.11 0.50
N LYS A 104 -4.69 35.33 -0.75
CA LYS A 104 -4.25 36.49 -1.55
C LYS A 104 -4.71 37.81 -0.95
N HIS A 105 -5.98 37.90 -0.54
CA HIS A 105 -6.54 39.13 0.03
C HIS A 105 -6.03 39.42 1.45
N LEU A 106 -5.70 38.38 2.23
CA LEU A 106 -5.13 38.52 3.57
C LEU A 106 -3.59 38.44 3.59
N GLU A 107 -2.95 38.33 2.42
CA GLU A 107 -1.50 38.17 2.24
C GLU A 107 -0.90 37.02 3.07
N ILE A 108 -1.50 35.82 3.06
CA ILE A 108 -1.07 34.66 3.87
C ILE A 108 -0.19 33.71 3.04
N PRO A 109 1.15 33.87 3.02
CA PRO A 109 2.00 33.19 2.02
C PRO A 109 2.12 31.69 2.29
N GLU A 110 1.98 31.26 3.55
CA GLU A 110 2.01 29.83 3.91
C GLU A 110 0.86 29.05 3.28
N ILE A 111 -0.34 29.66 3.16
CA ILE A 111 -1.48 29.01 2.52
C ILE A 111 -1.25 28.93 1.00
N GLU A 112 -0.75 30.00 0.39
CA GLU A 112 -0.42 30.04 -1.04
C GLU A 112 0.60 28.97 -1.43
N GLU A 113 1.72 28.87 -0.69
CA GLU A 113 2.78 27.87 -0.94
C GLU A 113 2.22 26.44 -0.86
N LYS A 114 1.35 26.16 0.11
CA LYS A 114 0.73 24.83 0.28
C LYS A 114 -0.27 24.50 -0.83
N ILE A 115 -1.05 25.48 -1.30
CA ILE A 115 -2.02 25.28 -2.38
C ILE A 115 -1.31 25.11 -3.72
N GLU A 116 -0.25 25.85 -3.97
CA GLU A 116 0.57 25.69 -5.18
C GLU A 116 1.17 24.27 -5.24
N LEU A 117 1.75 23.82 -4.11
CA LEU A 117 2.28 22.46 -3.98
C LEU A 117 1.18 21.40 -4.17
N PHE A 118 0.02 21.57 -3.53
CA PHE A 118 -1.13 20.68 -3.71
C PHE A 118 -1.54 20.58 -5.18
N SER A 119 -1.73 21.71 -5.85
CA SER A 119 -2.15 21.76 -7.26
C SER A 119 -1.13 21.10 -8.18
N ARG A 120 0.16 21.35 -7.93
CA ARG A 120 1.25 20.74 -8.69
C ARG A 120 1.28 19.23 -8.53
N ILE A 121 1.08 18.70 -7.32
CA ILE A 121 1.06 17.25 -7.07
C ILE A 121 -0.09 16.59 -7.85
N ILE A 122 -1.29 17.18 -7.80
CA ILE A 122 -2.44 16.67 -8.55
C ILE A 122 -2.15 16.70 -10.06
N GLU A 123 -1.65 17.82 -10.58
CA GLU A 123 -1.31 17.95 -12.00
C GLU A 123 -0.29 16.90 -12.44
N HIS A 124 0.71 16.59 -11.62
CA HIS A 124 1.67 15.51 -11.92
C HIS A 124 0.98 14.14 -12.00
N ILE A 125 0.04 13.84 -11.11
CA ILE A 125 -0.71 12.57 -11.14
C ILE A 125 -1.59 12.48 -12.39
N GLU A 126 -2.28 13.57 -12.74
CA GLU A 126 -3.22 13.61 -13.87
C GLU A 126 -2.52 13.64 -15.24
N ALA A 127 -1.34 14.28 -15.33
CA ALA A 127 -0.61 14.45 -16.58
C ALA A 127 0.38 13.32 -16.91
N ASP A 128 0.69 12.42 -15.97
CA ASP A 128 1.68 11.36 -16.21
C ASP A 128 1.13 10.25 -17.12
N GLU A 129 1.64 10.21 -18.35
CA GLU A 129 1.24 9.24 -19.37
C GLU A 129 1.49 7.79 -18.95
N SER A 130 2.54 7.51 -18.18
CA SER A 130 2.87 6.14 -17.75
C SER A 130 1.90 5.64 -16.70
N VAL A 131 1.51 6.50 -15.76
CA VAL A 131 0.48 6.22 -14.76
C VAL A 131 -0.89 6.09 -15.41
N SER A 132 -1.24 6.95 -16.37
CA SER A 132 -2.49 6.83 -17.14
C SER A 132 -2.56 5.52 -17.91
N LEU A 133 -1.51 5.20 -18.69
CA LEU A 133 -1.42 3.97 -19.46
C LEU A 133 -1.53 2.71 -18.58
N TYR A 134 -0.89 2.73 -17.41
CA TYR A 134 -1.02 1.68 -16.41
C TYR A 134 -2.45 1.54 -15.88
N ASN A 135 -3.09 2.66 -15.54
CA ASN A 135 -4.45 2.68 -15.01
C ASN A 135 -5.44 2.13 -16.05
N ASP A 136 -5.30 2.51 -17.32
CA ASP A 136 -6.11 2.03 -18.44
C ASP A 136 -5.92 0.52 -18.69
N PHE A 137 -4.68 0.05 -18.61
CA PHE A 137 -4.37 -1.38 -18.66
C PHE A 137 -5.09 -2.14 -17.54
N PHE A 138 -4.98 -1.65 -16.31
CA PHE A 138 -5.53 -2.36 -15.17
C PHE A 138 -7.06 -2.35 -15.17
N LYS A 139 -7.70 -1.25 -15.58
CA LYS A 139 -9.15 -1.16 -15.83
C LYS A 139 -9.59 -2.17 -16.90
N SER A 140 -8.85 -2.27 -17.99
CA SER A 140 -9.12 -3.25 -19.05
C SER A 140 -9.06 -4.68 -18.50
N LEU A 141 -8.05 -4.99 -17.69
CA LEU A 141 -7.89 -6.30 -17.06
C LEU A 141 -8.98 -6.61 -16.03
N LEU A 142 -9.37 -5.65 -15.18
CA LEU A 142 -10.48 -5.81 -14.23
C LEU A 142 -11.82 -5.99 -14.93
N SER A 143 -11.98 -5.44 -16.15
CA SER A 143 -13.17 -5.62 -16.99
C SER A 143 -13.15 -6.89 -17.86
N LEU A 144 -12.07 -7.68 -17.82
CA LEU A 144 -11.85 -8.83 -18.71
C LEU A 144 -13.03 -9.82 -18.69
N ASN A 145 -13.44 -10.23 -19.87
CA ASN A 145 -14.47 -11.22 -20.18
C ASN A 145 -14.21 -11.79 -21.60
N GLU A 146 -15.04 -12.73 -22.06
CA GLU A 146 -14.83 -13.39 -23.36
C GLU A 146 -14.83 -12.40 -24.55
N SER A 147 -15.63 -11.33 -24.49
CA SER A 147 -15.79 -10.38 -25.60
C SER A 147 -14.58 -9.46 -25.80
N ASN A 148 -13.84 -9.14 -24.73
CA ASN A 148 -12.68 -8.24 -24.79
C ASN A 148 -11.33 -8.97 -24.65
N PHE A 149 -11.33 -10.28 -24.47
CA PHE A 149 -10.12 -11.11 -24.34
C PHE A 149 -9.15 -10.91 -25.50
N ALA A 150 -9.61 -11.12 -26.74
CA ALA A 150 -8.75 -11.04 -27.92
C ALA A 150 -8.16 -9.63 -28.11
N VAL A 151 -8.94 -8.59 -27.81
CA VAL A 151 -8.52 -7.19 -27.93
C VAL A 151 -7.43 -6.87 -26.91
N LEU A 152 -7.63 -7.21 -25.63
CA LEU A 152 -6.62 -6.95 -24.60
C LEU A 152 -5.34 -7.73 -24.87
N LYS A 153 -5.45 -8.99 -25.32
CA LYS A 153 -4.30 -9.81 -25.70
C LYS A 153 -3.48 -9.15 -26.80
N GLU A 154 -4.14 -8.70 -27.87
CA GLU A 154 -3.46 -8.03 -28.98
C GLU A 154 -2.83 -6.70 -28.53
N ASN A 155 -3.48 -5.93 -27.66
CA ASN A 155 -2.91 -4.70 -27.12
C ASN A 155 -1.62 -4.95 -26.31
N ILE A 156 -1.58 -6.01 -25.51
CA ILE A 156 -0.37 -6.43 -24.78
C ILE A 156 0.72 -6.85 -25.76
N LYS A 157 0.38 -7.63 -26.79
CA LYS A 157 1.32 -8.18 -27.77
C LYS A 157 1.92 -7.12 -28.69
N THR A 158 1.10 -6.23 -29.25
CA THR A 158 1.57 -5.13 -30.11
C THR A 158 2.46 -4.16 -29.34
N GLY A 159 2.37 -4.21 -28.02
CA GLY A 159 3.26 -3.51 -27.12
C GLY A 159 2.80 -2.11 -26.76
N ILE A 160 1.48 -1.88 -26.79
CA ILE A 160 0.87 -0.68 -26.21
C ILE A 160 1.36 -0.48 -24.77
N TYR A 161 1.60 -1.57 -24.05
CA TYR A 161 2.09 -1.60 -22.67
C TYR A 161 3.59 -1.93 -22.53
N ARG A 162 4.41 -1.70 -23.58
CA ARG A 162 5.86 -2.01 -23.57
C ARG A 162 6.66 -1.32 -22.46
N SER A 163 6.15 -0.21 -21.92
CA SER A 163 6.78 0.50 -20.82
C SER A 163 6.63 -0.21 -19.47
N LEU A 164 5.73 -1.19 -19.37
CA LEU A 164 5.55 -2.01 -18.17
C LEU A 164 6.50 -3.21 -18.24
N ASP A 165 7.37 -3.35 -17.24
CA ASP A 165 8.21 -4.54 -17.14
C ASP A 165 7.37 -5.80 -16.80
N LEU A 166 7.92 -6.98 -17.07
CA LEU A 166 7.21 -8.26 -16.88
C LEU A 166 6.85 -8.53 -15.42
N TYR A 167 7.59 -7.97 -14.46
CA TYR A 167 7.35 -8.18 -13.04
C TYR A 167 6.15 -7.34 -12.58
N LEU A 168 6.08 -6.07 -12.96
CA LEU A 168 4.93 -5.20 -12.76
C LEU A 168 3.69 -5.76 -13.46
N LEU A 169 3.84 -6.28 -14.68
CA LEU A 169 2.75 -6.97 -15.38
C LEU A 169 2.25 -8.15 -14.54
N SER A 170 3.15 -9.03 -14.11
CA SER A 170 2.82 -10.22 -13.31
C SER A 170 2.10 -9.87 -12.00
N ASN A 171 2.60 -8.87 -11.25
CA ASN A 171 1.95 -8.39 -10.03
C ASN A 171 0.59 -7.73 -10.30
N THR A 172 0.42 -7.05 -11.44
CA THR A 172 -0.89 -6.48 -11.82
C THR A 172 -1.90 -7.57 -12.12
N PHE A 173 -1.50 -8.62 -12.83
CA PHE A 173 -2.32 -9.82 -13.06
C PHE A 173 -2.67 -10.55 -11.76
N LEU A 174 -1.71 -10.67 -10.83
CA LEU A 174 -1.94 -11.29 -9.52
C LEU A 174 -2.93 -10.47 -8.69
N THR A 175 -2.72 -9.15 -8.64
CA THR A 175 -3.63 -8.23 -7.93
C THR A 175 -5.03 -8.26 -8.56
N ALA A 176 -5.15 -8.34 -9.89
CA ALA A 176 -6.43 -8.50 -10.57
C ALA A 176 -7.16 -9.79 -10.14
N CYS A 177 -6.43 -10.89 -9.96
CA CYS A 177 -6.96 -12.15 -9.44
C CYS A 177 -7.49 -12.01 -8.01
N GLU A 178 -6.79 -11.26 -7.15
CA GLU A 178 -7.22 -10.99 -5.77
C GLU A 178 -8.46 -10.11 -5.70
N ILE A 179 -8.54 -9.08 -6.57
CA ILE A 179 -9.66 -8.14 -6.63
C ILE A 179 -10.90 -8.79 -7.23
N SER A 180 -10.73 -9.57 -8.29
CA SER A 180 -11.81 -10.24 -9.01
C SER A 180 -11.61 -11.75 -8.99
N PRO A 181 -11.78 -12.41 -7.84
CA PRO A 181 -11.54 -13.85 -7.74
C PRO A 181 -12.39 -14.63 -8.73
N ASN A 182 -13.57 -14.19 -9.14
CA ASN A 182 -14.40 -14.84 -10.16
C ASN A 182 -13.81 -14.83 -11.59
N LYS A 183 -12.74 -14.08 -11.83
CA LYS A 183 -12.09 -13.95 -13.15
C LYS A 183 -10.75 -14.67 -13.26
N ILE A 184 -10.28 -15.35 -12.21
CA ILE A 184 -8.95 -15.97 -12.21
C ILE A 184 -8.77 -16.89 -13.43
N GLU A 185 -9.76 -17.72 -13.81
CA GLU A 185 -9.62 -18.62 -14.95
C GLU A 185 -9.31 -17.86 -16.25
N ILE A 186 -10.12 -16.86 -16.59
CA ILE A 186 -9.91 -16.09 -17.84
C ILE A 186 -8.62 -15.28 -17.78
N ILE A 187 -8.23 -14.78 -16.61
CA ILE A 187 -6.95 -14.07 -16.41
C ILE A 187 -5.77 -15.04 -16.58
N ILE A 188 -5.85 -16.26 -16.06
CA ILE A 188 -4.79 -17.27 -16.20
C ILE A 188 -4.70 -17.78 -17.64
N GLU A 189 -5.84 -17.98 -18.32
CA GLU A 189 -5.85 -18.31 -19.75
C GLU A 189 -5.20 -17.19 -20.58
N MET A 190 -5.42 -15.92 -20.23
CA MET A 190 -4.72 -14.78 -20.84
C MET A 190 -3.21 -14.93 -20.71
N ILE A 191 -2.70 -15.15 -19.49
CA ILE A 191 -1.27 -15.32 -19.21
C ILE A 191 -0.69 -16.49 -19.99
N ILE A 192 -1.32 -17.68 -19.93
CA ILE A 192 -0.86 -18.87 -20.67
C ILE A 192 -0.78 -18.57 -22.16
N SER A 193 -1.79 -17.91 -22.71
CA SER A 193 -1.86 -17.62 -24.14
C SER A 193 -0.85 -16.55 -24.59
N LEU A 194 -0.50 -15.60 -23.70
CA LEU A 194 0.55 -14.60 -23.94
C LEU A 194 1.93 -15.23 -23.85
N ASP A 195 2.18 -16.05 -22.83
CA ASP A 195 3.45 -16.73 -22.62
C ASP A 195 3.81 -17.65 -23.80
N GLN A 196 2.81 -18.34 -24.37
CA GLN A 196 2.97 -19.15 -25.58
C GLN A 196 3.33 -18.35 -26.84
N GLU A 197 2.93 -17.09 -26.93
CA GLU A 197 3.18 -16.26 -28.11
C GLU A 197 4.41 -15.36 -27.98
N LEU A 198 4.76 -14.96 -26.75
CA LEU A 198 5.86 -14.05 -26.48
C LEU A 198 7.17 -14.78 -26.15
N GLU A 199 7.11 -16.03 -25.69
CA GLU A 199 8.25 -16.87 -25.29
C GLU A 199 9.25 -16.16 -24.33
N ASN A 200 8.73 -15.26 -23.49
CA ASN A 200 9.51 -14.35 -22.65
C ASN A 200 9.55 -14.76 -21.17
N GLY A 201 9.00 -15.94 -20.83
CA GLY A 201 8.95 -16.46 -19.46
C GLY A 201 7.92 -15.79 -18.55
N PHE A 202 6.94 -15.09 -19.11
CA PHE A 202 5.89 -14.39 -18.36
C PHE A 202 5.16 -15.30 -17.37
N LEU A 203 4.80 -16.52 -17.77
CA LEU A 203 4.13 -17.47 -16.90
C LEU A 203 5.01 -17.89 -15.71
N SER A 204 6.31 -18.10 -15.94
CA SER A 204 7.25 -18.45 -14.87
C SER A 204 7.37 -17.32 -13.84
N ILE A 205 7.52 -16.08 -14.31
CA ILE A 205 7.60 -14.90 -13.44
C ILE A 205 6.31 -14.74 -12.64
N PHE A 206 5.15 -14.93 -13.29
CA PHE A 206 3.86 -14.90 -12.62
C PHE A 206 3.74 -15.98 -11.52
N ILE A 207 4.19 -17.20 -11.79
CA ILE A 207 4.23 -18.28 -10.77
C ILE A 207 5.14 -17.87 -9.60
N ASP A 208 6.30 -17.26 -9.87
CA ASP A 208 7.20 -16.77 -8.82
C ASP A 208 6.52 -15.70 -7.96
N CYS A 209 5.78 -14.75 -8.57
CA CYS A 209 4.97 -13.77 -7.84
C CYS A 209 3.91 -14.43 -6.96
N VAL A 210 3.16 -15.41 -7.49
CA VAL A 210 2.11 -16.12 -6.74
C VAL A 210 2.71 -16.87 -5.55
N VAL A 211 3.81 -17.61 -5.75
CA VAL A 211 4.47 -18.36 -4.67
C VAL A 211 5.06 -17.41 -3.62
N ALA A 212 5.73 -16.34 -4.05
CA ALA A 212 6.23 -15.31 -3.15
C ALA A 212 5.10 -14.72 -2.30
N ASP A 213 3.96 -14.38 -2.90
CA ASP A 213 2.85 -13.79 -2.16
C ASP A 213 2.21 -14.76 -1.17
N ILE A 214 2.02 -16.04 -1.55
CA ILE A 214 1.56 -17.12 -0.64
C ILE A 214 2.50 -17.28 0.57
N THR A 215 3.81 -17.23 0.35
CA THR A 215 4.78 -17.34 1.44
C THR A 215 4.76 -16.11 2.35
N ASN A 216 4.47 -14.93 1.79
CA ASN A 216 4.51 -13.65 2.48
C ASN A 216 3.24 -13.34 3.27
N ASN A 217 2.10 -13.70 2.72
CA ASN A 217 0.78 -13.41 3.24
C ASN A 217 0.16 -14.76 3.57
N VAL A 218 0.24 -15.12 4.85
CA VAL A 218 -0.29 -16.36 5.40
C VAL A 218 -1.73 -16.59 4.89
N TYR A 219 -1.89 -17.59 4.02
CA TYR A 219 -3.17 -18.08 3.48
C TYR A 219 -4.00 -17.07 2.67
N ILE A 220 -3.62 -16.82 1.41
CA ILE A 220 -4.53 -16.20 0.42
C ILE A 220 -5.21 -17.31 -0.41
N HIS A 221 -6.54 -17.31 -0.35
CA HIS A 221 -7.40 -18.34 -0.96
C HIS A 221 -7.37 -18.29 -2.49
N GLU A 222 -7.34 -17.08 -3.03
CA GLU A 222 -7.19 -16.74 -4.44
C GLU A 222 -5.89 -17.31 -5.00
N ASN A 223 -4.76 -17.03 -4.33
CA ASN A 223 -3.44 -17.47 -4.78
C ASN A 223 -3.28 -18.99 -4.69
N SER A 224 -3.87 -19.61 -3.66
CA SER A 224 -3.96 -21.07 -3.55
C SER A 224 -4.79 -21.68 -4.69
N PHE A 225 -5.86 -21.01 -5.12
CA PHE A 225 -6.68 -21.43 -6.26
C PHE A 225 -5.92 -21.28 -7.59
N ILE A 226 -5.21 -20.16 -7.81
CA ILE A 226 -4.35 -19.94 -8.99
C ILE A 226 -3.42 -21.15 -9.20
N ILE A 227 -2.71 -21.56 -8.15
CA ILE A 227 -1.80 -22.71 -8.21
C ILE A 227 -2.53 -24.01 -8.56
N ARG A 228 -3.68 -24.30 -7.93
CA ARG A 228 -4.48 -25.50 -8.26
C ARG A 228 -4.96 -25.48 -9.72
N PHE A 229 -5.39 -24.32 -10.20
CA PHE A 229 -5.87 -24.15 -11.57
C PHE A 229 -4.73 -24.35 -12.59
N LEU A 230 -3.56 -23.73 -12.37
CA LEU A 230 -2.36 -23.94 -13.20
C LEU A 230 -1.92 -25.41 -13.23
N ARG A 231 -2.00 -26.11 -12.10
CA ARG A 231 -1.73 -27.56 -12.02
C ARG A 231 -2.74 -28.37 -12.83
N SER A 232 -4.02 -28.04 -12.76
CA SER A 232 -5.07 -28.70 -13.56
C SER A 232 -4.84 -28.55 -15.07
N LYS A 233 -4.15 -27.48 -15.48
CA LYS A 233 -3.73 -27.19 -16.86
C LYS A 233 -2.36 -27.78 -17.22
N GLY A 234 -1.70 -28.49 -16.30
CA GLY A 234 -0.38 -29.08 -16.50
C GLY A 234 0.75 -28.05 -16.64
N LYS A 235 0.56 -26.82 -16.12
CA LYS A 235 1.51 -25.71 -16.28
C LYS A 235 2.55 -25.58 -15.17
N VAL A 236 2.31 -26.21 -14.03
CA VAL A 236 3.23 -26.21 -12.88
C VAL A 236 3.09 -27.54 -12.14
N SER A 237 4.18 -28.06 -11.59
CA SER A 237 4.17 -29.28 -10.77
C SER A 237 4.24 -28.97 -9.27
N MET A 238 3.86 -29.93 -8.41
CA MET A 238 4.05 -29.76 -6.95
C MET A 238 5.52 -29.73 -6.56
N GLU A 239 6.37 -30.44 -7.30
CA GLU A 239 7.81 -30.47 -7.06
C GLU A 239 8.40 -29.08 -7.31
N GLU A 240 8.02 -28.45 -8.43
CA GLU A 240 8.42 -27.08 -8.76
C GLU A 240 7.96 -26.05 -7.72
N ILE A 241 6.71 -26.16 -7.24
CA ILE A 241 6.20 -25.27 -6.18
C ILE A 241 6.99 -25.46 -4.88
N ASN A 242 7.25 -26.72 -4.50
CA ASN A 242 8.02 -27.01 -3.28
C ASN A 242 9.46 -26.49 -3.39
N ASP A 243 10.09 -26.63 -4.55
CA ASP A 243 11.44 -26.12 -4.80
C ASP A 243 11.46 -24.59 -4.69
N LYS A 244 10.48 -23.89 -5.29
CA LYS A 244 10.34 -22.43 -5.18
C LYS A 244 10.10 -21.99 -3.72
N ILE A 245 9.24 -22.69 -2.99
CA ILE A 245 9.02 -22.43 -1.55
C ILE A 245 10.32 -22.63 -0.77
N GLN A 246 11.03 -23.73 -0.99
CA GLN A 246 12.29 -24.01 -0.31
C GLN A 246 13.36 -22.95 -0.64
N GLN A 247 13.45 -22.51 -1.88
CA GLN A 247 14.37 -21.43 -2.28
C GLN A 247 14.04 -20.13 -1.52
N ILE A 248 12.76 -19.75 -1.45
CA ILE A 248 12.31 -18.60 -0.67
C ILE A 248 12.69 -18.80 0.81
N GLU A 249 12.47 -19.97 1.38
CA GLU A 249 12.85 -20.27 2.77
C GLU A 249 14.35 -20.28 3.02
N GLU A 250 15.18 -20.71 2.07
CA GLU A 250 16.63 -20.64 2.23
C GLU A 250 17.12 -19.19 2.19
N VAL A 251 16.46 -18.36 1.39
CA VAL A 251 16.68 -16.92 1.35
C VAL A 251 16.17 -16.27 2.65
N TRP A 252 15.02 -16.66 3.19
CA TRP A 252 14.32 -15.97 4.28
C TRP A 252 14.61 -16.56 5.68
N GLY A 253 14.60 -17.88 5.80
CA GLY A 253 14.84 -18.68 7.01
C GLY A 253 16.26 -18.62 7.57
N LYS A 254 17.19 -17.94 6.89
CA LYS A 254 18.54 -17.61 7.42
C LYS A 254 18.70 -16.15 7.85
N HIS A 255 17.66 -15.32 7.74
CA HIS A 255 17.77 -13.87 7.95
C HIS A 255 16.77 -13.32 8.97
N VAL A 256 17.35 -12.71 10.02
CA VAL A 256 16.63 -11.88 10.98
C VAL A 256 16.16 -10.60 10.29
N PHE A 257 14.93 -10.62 9.78
CA PHE A 257 14.07 -9.44 9.64
C PHE A 257 12.77 -9.63 10.43
N GLN A 258 12.87 -10.21 11.63
CA GLN A 258 11.76 -10.49 12.53
C GLN A 258 11.08 -9.27 13.20
N LYS A 259 11.24 -8.03 12.71
CA LYS A 259 10.63 -6.87 13.41
C LYS A 259 10.06 -5.71 12.57
N ILE A 260 9.95 -5.79 11.24
CA ILE A 260 9.44 -4.65 10.43
C ILE A 260 8.26 -4.94 9.49
N ARG A 261 7.67 -6.14 9.56
CA ARG A 261 6.20 -6.18 9.47
C ARG A 261 5.70 -6.04 10.91
N GLN A 262 4.75 -5.13 11.17
CA GLN A 262 3.97 -5.14 12.42
C GLN A 262 3.51 -6.58 12.74
N PRO A 263 3.24 -6.95 14.02
CA PRO A 263 3.19 -8.34 14.50
C PRO A 263 2.10 -9.16 13.78
N VAL A 264 2.45 -9.64 12.60
CA VAL A 264 1.73 -10.63 11.84
C VAL A 264 2.69 -11.81 11.84
N PHE A 265 2.63 -12.49 12.97
CA PHE A 265 2.81 -13.92 13.14
C PHE A 265 4.04 -14.56 12.49
N LEU A 266 5.15 -14.50 13.21
CA LEU A 266 6.30 -15.39 12.96
C LEU A 266 6.03 -16.86 13.35
N ASP A 267 4.89 -17.16 13.98
CA ASP A 267 4.43 -18.53 14.28
C ASP A 267 3.59 -19.14 13.13
N GLU A 268 3.36 -18.43 12.01
CA GLU A 268 2.39 -18.85 10.97
C GLU A 268 2.98 -19.51 9.69
N PHE A 269 4.30 -19.62 9.58
CA PHE A 269 4.99 -20.33 8.49
C PHE A 269 4.92 -21.86 8.66
N ASN A 270 3.72 -22.42 8.79
CA ASN A 270 3.57 -23.87 8.81
C ASN A 270 3.45 -24.39 7.37
N ILE A 271 4.60 -24.68 6.74
CA ILE A 271 4.71 -25.33 5.41
C ILE A 271 3.81 -26.55 5.32
N ASN A 272 3.72 -27.35 6.39
CA ASN A 272 2.89 -28.55 6.39
C ASN A 272 1.41 -28.21 6.19
N LYS A 273 0.95 -27.05 6.69
CA LYS A 273 -0.41 -26.57 6.49
C LYS A 273 -0.62 -25.99 5.09
N LEU A 274 0.36 -25.27 4.52
CA LEU A 274 0.32 -24.86 3.11
C LEU A 274 0.28 -26.07 2.16
N ASN A 275 1.15 -27.06 2.38
CA ASN A 275 1.17 -28.32 1.64
C ASN A 275 -0.17 -29.06 1.73
N ASN A 276 -0.83 -29.04 2.89
CA ASN A 276 -2.15 -29.64 3.03
C ASN A 276 -3.23 -28.91 2.21
N LEU A 277 -3.17 -27.59 2.10
CA LEU A 277 -4.10 -26.82 1.26
C LEU A 277 -3.90 -27.12 -0.23
N LEU A 278 -2.65 -27.15 -0.68
CA LEU A 278 -2.29 -27.40 -2.08
C LEU A 278 -2.52 -28.86 -2.52
N LYS A 279 -2.64 -29.81 -1.57
CA LYS A 279 -2.98 -31.22 -1.84
C LYS A 279 -4.45 -31.45 -2.20
N SER A 280 -5.35 -30.53 -1.87
CA SER A 280 -6.78 -30.70 -2.15
C SER A 280 -7.08 -30.68 -3.65
N SER A 281 -7.97 -31.57 -4.11
CA SER A 281 -8.33 -31.73 -5.53
C SER A 281 -9.53 -30.89 -5.96
N ASP A 282 -9.93 -29.87 -5.19
CA ASP A 282 -11.01 -28.97 -5.59
C ASP A 282 -10.52 -28.00 -6.68
N ILE A 283 -10.86 -28.35 -7.93
CA ILE A 283 -10.45 -27.64 -9.16
C ILE A 283 -11.30 -26.37 -9.38
N THR A 284 -12.50 -26.30 -8.79
CA THR A 284 -13.41 -25.16 -9.03
C THR A 284 -13.19 -24.02 -8.04
N GLY A 285 -12.78 -24.35 -6.80
CA GLY A 285 -12.60 -23.36 -5.74
C GLY A 285 -13.89 -22.62 -5.39
N ILE A 286 -15.05 -23.22 -5.67
CA ILE A 286 -16.37 -22.64 -5.44
C ILE A 286 -17.24 -23.72 -4.76
N SER A 287 -18.15 -23.30 -3.87
CA SER A 287 -19.07 -24.24 -3.22
C SER A 287 -19.94 -25.02 -4.22
N PRO A 288 -19.96 -26.36 -4.18
CA PRO A 288 -20.86 -27.17 -5.01
C PRO A 288 -22.31 -27.17 -4.52
N ASP A 289 -22.60 -26.48 -3.40
CA ASP A 289 -23.94 -26.35 -2.85
C ASP A 289 -24.90 -25.74 -3.88
N SER A 290 -26.06 -26.37 -4.07
CA SER A 290 -27.01 -25.96 -5.10
C SER A 290 -27.58 -24.57 -4.84
N ALA A 291 -27.87 -24.22 -3.58
CA ALA A 291 -28.33 -22.88 -3.25
C ALA A 291 -27.23 -21.85 -3.55
N TYR A 292 -25.97 -22.15 -3.23
CA TYR A 292 -24.85 -21.26 -3.61
C TYR A 292 -24.85 -20.98 -5.12
N GLN A 293 -24.93 -22.02 -5.94
CA GLN A 293 -24.86 -21.89 -7.40
C GLN A 293 -26.05 -21.12 -7.95
N ILE A 294 -27.25 -21.38 -7.44
CA ILE A 294 -28.48 -20.65 -7.77
C ILE A 294 -28.31 -19.15 -7.47
N LEU A 295 -27.90 -18.82 -6.24
CA LEU A 295 -27.75 -17.43 -5.79
C LEU A 295 -26.64 -16.73 -6.56
N LYS A 296 -25.47 -17.35 -6.72
CA LYS A 296 -24.33 -16.79 -7.46
C LYS A 296 -24.69 -16.44 -8.91
N ASN A 297 -25.52 -17.25 -9.56
CA ASN A 297 -25.89 -17.05 -10.97
C ASN A 297 -27.19 -16.23 -11.15
N ASP A 298 -27.76 -15.70 -10.06
CA ASP A 298 -29.02 -14.95 -10.04
C ASP A 298 -30.21 -15.69 -10.69
N ASP A 299 -30.26 -17.01 -10.51
CA ASP A 299 -31.30 -17.89 -11.06
C ASP A 299 -32.54 -17.93 -10.13
N ILE A 300 -33.41 -16.93 -10.28
CA ILE A 300 -34.61 -16.80 -9.47
C ILE A 300 -35.58 -17.98 -9.64
N ASP A 301 -35.68 -18.56 -10.82
CA ASP A 301 -36.61 -19.66 -11.11
C ASP A 301 -36.21 -20.93 -10.34
N SER A 302 -34.90 -21.25 -10.36
CA SER A 302 -34.36 -22.34 -9.55
C SER A 302 -34.47 -22.05 -8.06
N LEU A 303 -34.31 -20.80 -7.62
CA LEU A 303 -34.47 -20.42 -6.20
C LEU A 303 -35.91 -20.67 -5.72
N LEU A 304 -36.91 -20.27 -6.51
CA LEU A 304 -38.33 -20.47 -6.18
C LEU A 304 -38.67 -21.95 -6.02
N ASN A 305 -38.10 -22.81 -6.86
CA ASN A 305 -38.28 -24.26 -6.75
C ASN A 305 -37.53 -24.84 -5.56
N TYR A 306 -36.31 -24.38 -5.31
CA TYR A 306 -35.48 -24.82 -4.18
C TYR A 306 -36.16 -24.53 -2.84
N VAL A 307 -36.64 -23.30 -2.64
CA VAL A 307 -37.33 -22.88 -1.41
C VAL A 307 -38.62 -23.67 -1.19
N LYS A 308 -39.40 -23.97 -2.24
CA LYS A 308 -40.63 -24.79 -2.11
C LYS A 308 -40.36 -26.23 -1.66
N SER A 309 -39.16 -26.75 -1.94
CA SER A 309 -38.79 -28.13 -1.65
C SER A 309 -38.29 -28.37 -0.21
N LEU A 310 -38.10 -27.29 0.55
CA LEU A 310 -37.57 -27.29 1.92
C LEU A 310 -38.51 -26.47 2.82
N ASP A 311 -38.58 -26.79 4.10
CA ASP A 311 -39.24 -25.93 5.10
C ASP A 311 -38.32 -24.73 5.37
N PHE A 312 -38.21 -23.86 4.35
CA PHE A 312 -37.16 -22.85 4.24
C PHE A 312 -37.46 -21.66 5.15
N ASP A 313 -36.68 -21.54 6.22
CA ASP A 313 -36.77 -20.41 7.14
C ASP A 313 -35.85 -19.26 6.68
N PHE A 314 -36.48 -18.19 6.22
CA PHE A 314 -35.82 -16.95 5.80
C PHE A 314 -35.29 -16.13 6.98
N GLU A 315 -35.81 -16.33 8.19
CA GLU A 315 -35.42 -15.55 9.37
C GLU A 315 -34.20 -16.13 10.09
N SER A 316 -34.03 -17.46 10.09
CA SER A 316 -32.90 -18.15 10.76
C SER A 316 -31.61 -18.16 9.94
N SER A 317 -31.18 -17.01 9.40
CA SER A 317 -29.84 -16.84 8.82
C SER A 317 -29.43 -18.00 7.91
N THR A 318 -30.29 -18.36 6.95
CA THR A 318 -30.05 -19.52 6.08
C THR A 318 -28.69 -19.39 5.44
N LYS A 319 -27.86 -20.41 5.66
CA LYS A 319 -26.43 -20.37 5.41
C LYS A 319 -26.06 -21.40 4.39
N VAL A 320 -25.27 -20.98 3.41
CA VAL A 320 -24.59 -21.90 2.52
C VAL A 320 -23.29 -22.33 3.18
N TYR A 321 -23.01 -23.63 3.14
CA TYR A 321 -21.68 -24.14 3.45
C TYR A 321 -20.68 -23.66 2.40
N LEU A 322 -19.54 -23.13 2.87
CA LEU A 322 -18.39 -22.81 2.05
C LEU A 322 -17.34 -23.89 2.19
N PRO A 323 -16.81 -24.44 1.08
CA PRO A 323 -15.73 -25.40 1.14
C PRO A 323 -14.49 -24.74 1.74
N LEU A 324 -13.64 -25.55 2.38
CA LEU A 324 -12.39 -25.07 2.97
C LEU A 324 -11.48 -24.36 1.96
N TYR A 325 -11.57 -24.78 0.70
CA TYR A 325 -10.74 -24.35 -0.43
C TYR A 325 -11.44 -23.36 -1.35
N ASP A 326 -12.56 -22.78 -0.90
CA ASP A 326 -13.21 -21.67 -1.58
C ASP A 326 -12.17 -20.56 -1.88
N ARG A 327 -12.26 -20.00 -3.08
CA ARG A 327 -11.31 -19.02 -3.61
C ARG A 327 -11.56 -17.59 -3.13
N PHE A 328 -12.69 -17.31 -2.46
CA PHE A 328 -13.06 -15.97 -2.04
C PHE A 328 -12.68 -15.74 -0.58
N ASP A 329 -11.53 -15.11 -0.32
CA ASP A 329 -11.06 -14.87 1.05
C ASP A 329 -12.03 -13.98 1.85
N ILE A 330 -12.71 -13.05 1.17
CA ILE A 330 -13.68 -12.13 1.78
C ILE A 330 -14.83 -12.83 2.52
N PHE A 331 -15.17 -14.06 2.15
CA PHE A 331 -16.22 -14.82 2.82
C PHE A 331 -15.79 -15.41 4.16
N LYS A 332 -14.51 -15.35 4.52
CA LYS A 332 -14.00 -15.89 5.78
C LYS A 332 -14.04 -14.85 6.90
N LYS A 333 -14.64 -15.23 8.03
CA LYS A 333 -14.51 -14.48 9.29
C LYS A 333 -13.12 -14.74 9.86
N GLN A 334 -12.24 -13.76 9.83
CA GLN A 334 -11.01 -13.79 10.63
C GLN A 334 -11.38 -13.68 12.12
N LYS A 335 -11.64 -14.82 12.79
CA LYS A 335 -11.64 -14.86 14.26
C LYS A 335 -10.19 -14.78 14.72
N ARG A 336 -9.78 -13.62 15.23
CA ARG A 336 -8.59 -13.51 16.10
C ARG A 336 -8.86 -14.22 17.42
N ASN A 337 -8.79 -15.54 17.44
CA ASN A 337 -8.71 -16.26 18.70
C ASN A 337 -7.24 -16.28 19.14
N ASN A 338 -6.98 -15.84 20.37
CA ASN A 338 -5.66 -15.88 21.04
C ASN A 338 -5.17 -17.32 21.34
N ILE A 339 -5.57 -18.32 20.56
CA ILE A 339 -5.23 -19.72 20.77
C ILE A 339 -4.64 -20.28 19.48
N ARG A 340 -3.41 -20.78 19.59
CA ARG A 340 -2.53 -21.39 18.59
C ARG A 340 -3.09 -22.69 17.96
N GLN A 341 -4.40 -22.81 17.77
CA GLN A 341 -5.03 -23.91 17.05
C GLN A 341 -6.13 -23.37 16.14
N PHE A 342 -5.85 -23.40 14.84
CA PHE A 342 -6.87 -23.28 13.79
C PHE A 342 -7.70 -24.57 13.81
N GLN A 343 -8.77 -24.61 14.60
CA GLN A 343 -9.85 -25.56 14.31
C GLN A 343 -10.55 -25.08 13.03
N TYR A 344 -10.66 -25.99 12.06
CA TYR A 344 -11.42 -25.81 10.84
C TYR A 344 -12.92 -25.70 11.19
N GLU A 345 -13.35 -24.52 11.66
CA GLU A 345 -14.78 -24.24 11.78
C GLU A 345 -15.39 -24.35 10.38
N LYS A 346 -16.49 -25.09 10.24
CA LYS A 346 -17.30 -25.07 9.01
C LYS A 346 -17.62 -23.62 8.69
N LEU A 347 -17.22 -23.17 7.50
CA LEU A 347 -17.46 -21.82 7.04
C LEU A 347 -18.86 -21.74 6.44
N TYR A 348 -19.57 -20.69 6.79
CA TYR A 348 -20.94 -20.47 6.36
C TYR A 348 -21.13 -19.01 5.99
N ILE A 349 -21.89 -18.77 4.92
CA ILE A 349 -22.27 -17.45 4.45
C ILE A 349 -23.78 -17.34 4.28
N ASN A 350 -24.36 -16.18 4.58
CA ASN A 350 -25.79 -15.95 4.43
C ASN A 350 -26.18 -15.84 2.96
N TYR A 351 -27.42 -16.17 2.61
CA TYR A 351 -27.88 -16.12 1.21
C TYR A 351 -27.84 -14.69 0.64
N LEU A 352 -28.29 -13.69 1.41
CA LEU A 352 -28.19 -12.27 1.03
C LEU A 352 -26.75 -11.82 0.82
N ASP A 353 -25.81 -12.36 1.61
CA ASP A 353 -24.38 -12.05 1.51
C ASP A 353 -23.78 -12.59 0.20
N VAL A 354 -24.20 -13.78 -0.24
CA VAL A 354 -23.83 -14.33 -1.56
C VAL A 354 -24.39 -13.43 -2.67
N CYS A 355 -25.68 -13.10 -2.61
CA CYS A 355 -26.29 -12.22 -3.61
C CYS A 355 -25.65 -10.83 -3.64
N ALA A 356 -25.34 -10.25 -2.48
CA ALA A 356 -24.71 -8.95 -2.37
C ALA A 356 -23.33 -8.91 -3.04
N TYR A 357 -22.51 -9.93 -2.80
CA TYR A 357 -21.18 -10.02 -3.41
C TYR A 357 -21.23 -10.28 -4.92
N PHE A 358 -22.08 -11.19 -5.38
CA PHE A 358 -22.17 -11.52 -6.81
C PHE A 358 -23.05 -10.55 -7.61
N GLY A 359 -23.72 -9.62 -6.95
CA GLY A 359 -24.63 -8.67 -7.61
C GLY A 359 -25.93 -9.30 -8.08
N SER A 360 -26.37 -10.40 -7.45
CA SER A 360 -27.55 -11.18 -7.82
C SER A 360 -28.84 -10.50 -7.38
N GLY A 361 -29.23 -9.46 -8.12
CA GLY A 361 -30.31 -8.55 -7.75
C GLY A 361 -31.67 -9.23 -7.62
N LYS A 362 -32.03 -10.19 -8.49
CA LYS A 362 -33.35 -10.84 -8.47
C LYS A 362 -33.49 -11.74 -7.24
N CYS A 363 -32.48 -12.56 -6.98
CA CYS A 363 -32.45 -13.40 -5.80
C CYS A 363 -32.40 -12.56 -4.51
N PHE A 364 -31.63 -11.46 -4.51
CA PHE A 364 -31.58 -10.53 -3.37
C PHE A 364 -32.96 -9.94 -3.06
N ASP A 365 -33.68 -9.46 -4.07
CA ASP A 365 -35.01 -8.86 -3.91
C ASP A 365 -36.01 -9.87 -3.37
N TYR A 366 -36.02 -11.09 -3.92
CA TYR A 366 -36.89 -12.15 -3.44
C TYR A 366 -36.63 -12.50 -1.97
N LEU A 367 -35.35 -12.63 -1.57
CA LEU A 367 -34.99 -12.93 -0.19
C LEU A 367 -35.40 -11.79 0.75
N LEU A 368 -35.17 -10.54 0.36
CA LEU A 368 -35.52 -9.37 1.17
C LEU A 368 -37.05 -9.23 1.35
N LEU A 369 -37.83 -9.47 0.30
CA LEU A 369 -39.31 -9.49 0.36
C LEU A 369 -39.85 -10.57 1.29
N ASN A 370 -39.10 -11.66 1.49
CA ASN A 370 -39.44 -12.74 2.41
C ASN A 370 -38.77 -12.58 3.79
N ASN A 371 -38.50 -11.33 4.21
CA ASN A 371 -37.97 -10.97 5.53
C ASN A 371 -36.55 -11.48 5.85
N ALA A 372 -35.73 -11.78 4.83
CA ALA A 372 -34.32 -12.07 5.07
C ALA A 372 -33.63 -10.84 5.68
N LYS A 373 -32.86 -11.06 6.75
CA LYS A 373 -32.24 -9.97 7.53
C LYS A 373 -30.94 -9.49 6.90
N ILE A 374 -30.87 -8.19 6.58
CA ILE A 374 -29.64 -7.50 6.22
C ILE A 374 -28.74 -7.42 7.45
N THR A 375 -27.43 -7.60 7.26
CA THR A 375 -26.42 -7.46 8.30
C THR A 375 -25.34 -6.47 7.88
N ASP A 376 -24.50 -6.00 8.81
CA ASP A 376 -23.34 -5.16 8.48
C ASP A 376 -22.40 -5.83 7.45
N ASN A 377 -22.35 -7.16 7.44
CA ASN A 377 -21.55 -7.92 6.48
C ASN A 377 -22.13 -7.85 5.07
N THR A 378 -23.46 -7.76 4.93
CA THR A 378 -24.16 -7.67 3.66
C THR A 378 -23.75 -6.41 2.91
N LEU A 379 -23.67 -5.25 3.59
CA LEU A 379 -23.17 -4.02 2.97
C LEU A 379 -21.69 -4.13 2.58
N ASN A 380 -20.85 -4.71 3.44
CA ASN A 380 -19.43 -4.91 3.12
C ASN A 380 -19.23 -5.74 1.84
N LEU A 381 -20.07 -6.75 1.65
CA LEU A 381 -20.06 -7.63 0.48
C LEU A 381 -20.70 -6.98 -0.75
N ALA A 382 -21.76 -6.19 -0.58
CA ALA A 382 -22.37 -5.40 -1.65
C ALA A 382 -21.35 -4.40 -2.23
N ILE A 383 -20.58 -3.73 -1.35
CA ILE A 383 -19.49 -2.85 -1.77
C ILE A 383 -18.44 -3.65 -2.52
N ALA A 384 -17.92 -4.76 -1.98
CA ALA A 384 -16.93 -5.57 -2.68
C ALA A 384 -17.44 -6.06 -4.06
N GLY A 385 -18.70 -6.47 -4.15
CA GLY A 385 -19.38 -6.88 -5.37
C GLY A 385 -19.60 -5.75 -6.38
N GLY A 386 -19.75 -4.51 -5.90
CA GLY A 386 -19.89 -3.31 -6.72
C GLY A 386 -21.27 -3.11 -7.34
N ASN A 387 -22.31 -3.81 -6.87
CA ASN A 387 -23.67 -3.61 -7.36
C ASN A 387 -24.34 -2.43 -6.62
N ILE A 388 -24.40 -1.27 -7.29
CA ILE A 388 -24.95 -0.02 -6.75
C ILE A 388 -26.43 -0.15 -6.38
N ASP A 389 -27.22 -0.90 -7.15
CA ASP A 389 -28.65 -1.11 -6.86
C ASP A 389 -28.86 -1.84 -5.53
N ILE A 390 -28.04 -2.87 -5.25
CA ILE A 390 -28.08 -3.57 -3.96
C ILE A 390 -27.67 -2.63 -2.81
N ILE A 391 -26.67 -1.78 -3.01
CA ILE A 391 -26.25 -0.81 -1.99
C ILE A 391 -27.38 0.18 -1.67
N HIS A 392 -28.06 0.72 -2.69
CA HIS A 392 -29.22 1.59 -2.48
C HIS A 392 -30.39 0.88 -1.82
N LYS A 393 -30.65 -0.39 -2.16
CA LYS A 393 -31.68 -1.19 -1.48
C LYS A 393 -31.37 -1.37 0.01
N ILE A 394 -30.10 -1.59 0.37
CA ILE A 394 -29.67 -1.67 1.77
C ILE A 394 -29.88 -0.32 2.47
N GLU A 395 -29.50 0.79 1.82
CA GLU A 395 -29.66 2.15 2.34
C GLU A 395 -31.12 2.53 2.63
N GLN A 396 -32.05 2.04 1.82
CA GLN A 396 -33.49 2.25 2.04
C GLN A 396 -34.04 1.53 3.27
N VAL A 397 -33.38 0.44 3.70
CA VAL A 397 -33.83 -0.40 4.82
C VAL A 397 -33.16 0.01 6.14
N GLN A 398 -31.92 0.49 6.10
CA GLN A 398 -31.16 0.89 7.29
C GLN A 398 -30.24 2.08 7.03
N GLU A 399 -30.05 2.92 8.07
CA GLU A 399 -29.07 4.00 8.03
C GLU A 399 -27.65 3.42 7.89
N ILE A 400 -26.87 3.96 6.95
CA ILE A 400 -25.50 3.51 6.69
C ILE A 400 -24.54 4.32 7.54
N GLU A 401 -23.95 3.67 8.54
CA GLU A 401 -22.78 4.20 9.24
C GLU A 401 -21.51 3.87 8.43
N VAL A 402 -20.80 4.92 7.99
CA VAL A 402 -19.52 4.76 7.28
C VAL A 402 -18.47 4.27 8.27
N THR A 403 -17.91 3.08 8.02
CA THR A 403 -16.86 2.49 8.84
C THR A 403 -15.55 2.36 8.07
N LYS A 404 -14.43 2.24 8.79
CA LYS A 404 -13.10 1.99 8.20
C LYS A 404 -13.11 0.78 7.26
N LYS A 405 -13.90 -0.26 7.58
CA LYS A 405 -13.98 -1.48 6.78
C LYS A 405 -14.62 -1.23 5.41
N LEU A 406 -15.68 -0.41 5.35
CA LEU A 406 -16.35 -0.07 4.08
C LEU A 406 -15.40 0.68 3.14
N ILE A 407 -14.70 1.69 3.65
CA ILE A 407 -13.69 2.45 2.87
C ILE A 407 -12.57 1.53 2.38
N MET A 408 -12.03 0.68 3.28
CA MET A 408 -10.96 -0.26 2.91
C MET A 408 -11.40 -1.27 1.85
N ASN A 409 -12.65 -1.73 1.88
CA ASN A 409 -13.21 -2.62 0.88
C ASN A 409 -13.43 -1.89 -0.46
N ALA A 410 -13.95 -0.66 -0.44
CA ALA A 410 -14.12 0.12 -1.67
C ALA A 410 -12.77 0.34 -2.38
N ILE A 411 -11.71 0.66 -1.61
CA ILE A 411 -10.34 0.79 -2.14
C ILE A 411 -9.81 -0.54 -2.67
N HIS A 412 -9.94 -1.62 -1.88
CA HIS A 412 -9.46 -2.97 -2.24
C HIS A 412 -10.09 -3.44 -3.55
N TYR A 413 -11.40 -3.35 -3.67
CA TYR A 413 -12.15 -3.89 -4.82
C TYR A 413 -12.29 -2.91 -6.00
N HIS A 414 -11.52 -1.82 -6.01
CA HIS A 414 -11.53 -0.81 -7.09
C HIS A 414 -12.93 -0.23 -7.34
N ARG A 415 -13.66 0.06 -6.26
CA ARG A 415 -15.01 0.62 -6.31
C ARG A 415 -14.94 2.12 -6.08
N ASN A 416 -14.33 2.82 -7.01
CA ASN A 416 -13.93 4.22 -6.85
C ASN A 416 -15.15 5.15 -6.70
N ASP A 417 -16.22 4.92 -7.46
CA ASP A 417 -17.47 5.67 -7.33
C ASP A 417 -18.12 5.45 -5.95
N ILE A 418 -18.06 4.23 -5.42
CA ILE A 418 -18.57 3.89 -4.09
C ILE A 418 -17.66 4.50 -3.00
N LEU A 419 -16.34 4.53 -3.22
CA LEU A 419 -15.39 5.19 -2.31
C LEU A 419 -15.70 6.69 -2.22
N GLU A 420 -15.93 7.33 -3.36
CA GLU A 420 -16.34 8.74 -3.42
C GLU A 420 -17.62 8.93 -2.60
N TRP A 421 -18.70 8.22 -2.94
CA TRP A 421 -19.97 8.27 -2.23
C TRP A 421 -19.86 8.05 -0.72
N LEU A 422 -19.05 7.09 -0.26
CA LEU A 422 -18.81 6.86 1.18
C LEU A 422 -18.14 8.06 1.85
N ILE A 423 -17.16 8.67 1.18
CA ILE A 423 -16.44 9.84 1.71
C ILE A 423 -17.35 11.08 1.70
N GLU A 424 -18.22 11.23 0.71
CA GLU A 424 -19.19 12.33 0.65
C GLU A 424 -20.21 12.31 1.79
N LYS A 425 -20.53 11.12 2.31
CA LYS A 425 -21.38 10.95 3.50
C LYS A 425 -20.73 11.38 4.81
N LEU A 426 -19.41 11.58 4.84
CA LEU A 426 -18.71 12.05 6.03
C LEU A 426 -18.88 13.57 6.17
N ASP A 427 -19.02 14.04 7.41
CA ASP A 427 -19.08 15.47 7.70
C ASP A 427 -17.70 16.10 7.48
N PHE A 428 -17.58 16.96 6.46
CA PHE A 428 -16.35 17.66 6.08
C PHE A 428 -16.02 18.83 7.02
N TYR A 429 -17.01 19.36 7.73
CA TYR A 429 -16.90 20.58 8.51
C TYR A 429 -16.68 20.29 10.00
N ASN A 430 -17.16 19.14 10.48
CA ASN A 430 -17.03 18.76 11.87
C ASN A 430 -15.70 18.03 12.15
N ILE A 431 -14.78 18.73 12.82
CA ILE A 431 -13.45 18.24 13.21
C ILE A 431 -13.36 18.13 14.75
N GLU A 432 -14.49 18.10 15.46
CA GLU A 432 -14.44 17.77 16.88
C GLU A 432 -13.90 16.35 17.06
N VAL A 433 -12.87 16.21 17.91
CA VAL A 433 -12.28 14.91 18.27
C VAL A 433 -13.33 14.18 19.09
N SER A 434 -14.28 13.54 18.42
CA SER A 434 -15.33 12.83 19.09
C SER A 434 -14.75 11.57 19.70
N GLY A 435 -14.86 11.43 21.02
CA GLY A 435 -14.73 10.14 21.71
C GLY A 435 -15.83 9.13 21.35
N THR A 436 -16.51 9.31 20.23
CA THR A 436 -17.54 8.43 19.69
C THR A 436 -16.94 7.55 18.61
N HIS A 437 -17.31 6.28 18.57
CA HIS A 437 -16.78 5.26 17.66
C HIS A 437 -17.06 5.48 16.15
N LYS A 438 -17.64 6.61 15.73
CA LYS A 438 -18.02 6.92 14.34
C LYS A 438 -16.84 7.50 13.56
N LEU A 439 -16.62 7.02 12.33
CA LEU A 439 -15.54 7.50 11.47
C LEU A 439 -15.82 8.92 10.97
N SER A 440 -14.85 9.82 11.09
CA SER A 440 -14.93 11.19 10.56
C SER A 440 -14.08 11.38 9.30
N PHE A 441 -14.36 12.43 8.52
CA PHE A 441 -13.48 12.81 7.40
C PHE A 441 -12.05 13.08 7.87
N HIS A 442 -11.90 13.68 9.07
CA HIS A 442 -10.60 13.92 9.68
C HIS A 442 -9.82 12.61 9.93
N ASP A 443 -10.48 11.53 10.28
CA ASP A 443 -9.82 10.22 10.46
C ASP A 443 -9.29 9.64 9.16
N ILE A 444 -9.93 9.96 8.02
CA ILE A 444 -9.42 9.61 6.68
C ILE A 444 -8.12 10.36 6.40
N VAL A 445 -8.11 11.68 6.63
CA VAL A 445 -7.01 12.56 6.24
C VAL A 445 -5.77 12.44 7.15
N ASN A 446 -5.94 12.09 8.42
CA ASN A 446 -4.83 11.99 9.38
C ASN A 446 -4.15 10.62 9.45
N THR A 447 -4.50 9.68 8.57
CA THR A 447 -3.85 8.38 8.47
C THR A 447 -3.40 8.11 7.04
N ASP A 448 -2.24 7.49 6.89
CA ASP A 448 -1.78 6.94 5.62
C ASP A 448 -2.41 5.58 5.31
N SER A 449 -3.15 4.95 6.24
CA SER A 449 -3.59 3.56 6.06
C SER A 449 -4.49 3.33 4.84
N TYR A 450 -5.33 4.30 4.47
CA TYR A 450 -6.17 4.22 3.27
C TYR A 450 -5.33 4.38 2.00
N LEU A 451 -4.38 5.31 1.99
CA LEU A 451 -3.46 5.53 0.88
C LEU A 451 -2.54 4.31 0.68
N VAL A 452 -2.03 3.73 1.76
CA VAL A 452 -1.25 2.47 1.73
C VAL A 452 -2.07 1.33 1.15
N LYS A 453 -3.35 1.21 1.53
CA LYS A 453 -4.25 0.21 0.96
C LYS A 453 -4.43 0.45 -0.55
N ALA A 454 -4.61 1.70 -0.97
CA ALA A 454 -4.77 2.03 -2.38
C ALA A 454 -3.51 1.69 -3.19
N ILE A 455 -2.32 1.98 -2.66
CA ILE A 455 -1.03 1.60 -3.26
C ILE A 455 -0.88 0.08 -3.30
N LYS A 456 -1.15 -0.64 -2.20
CA LYS A 456 -1.03 -2.10 -2.16
C LYS A 456 -1.87 -2.79 -3.24
N TYR A 457 -3.07 -2.29 -3.51
CA TYR A 457 -3.97 -2.85 -4.51
C TYR A 457 -3.91 -2.12 -5.85
N TYR A 458 -2.87 -1.31 -6.08
CA TYR A 458 -2.59 -0.64 -7.34
C TYR A 458 -3.79 0.21 -7.85
N ASN A 459 -4.57 0.78 -6.94
CA ASN A 459 -5.75 1.59 -7.25
C ASN A 459 -5.36 3.06 -7.39
N VAL A 460 -4.92 3.44 -8.60
CA VAL A 460 -4.44 4.81 -8.92
C VAL A 460 -5.55 5.85 -8.76
N ASP A 461 -6.77 5.54 -9.17
CA ASP A 461 -7.92 6.44 -9.01
C ASP A 461 -8.17 6.76 -7.53
N ALA A 462 -8.15 5.75 -6.64
CA ALA A 462 -8.28 5.96 -5.20
C ALA A 462 -7.10 6.74 -4.62
N ILE A 463 -5.86 6.53 -5.11
CA ILE A 463 -4.70 7.34 -4.72
C ILE A 463 -4.95 8.81 -5.06
N SER A 464 -5.33 9.10 -6.31
CA SER A 464 -5.62 10.46 -6.77
C SER A 464 -6.73 11.10 -5.94
N TYR A 465 -7.84 10.39 -5.74
CA TYR A 465 -8.97 10.87 -4.96
C TYR A 465 -8.62 11.16 -3.49
N LEU A 466 -7.87 10.28 -2.83
CA LEU A 466 -7.44 10.46 -1.44
C LEU A 466 -6.48 11.65 -1.28
N VAL A 467 -5.47 11.76 -2.16
CA VAL A 467 -4.54 12.90 -2.17
C VAL A 467 -5.29 14.21 -2.43
N GLY A 468 -6.23 14.19 -3.37
CA GLY A 468 -7.13 15.29 -3.67
C GLY A 468 -8.07 15.71 -2.53
N ASN A 469 -8.32 14.81 -1.58
CA ASN A 469 -9.04 15.08 -0.33
C ASN A 469 -8.10 15.43 0.84
N GLY A 470 -6.83 15.72 0.56
CA GLY A 470 -5.88 16.26 1.53
C GLY A 470 -5.10 15.21 2.32
N VAL A 471 -5.19 13.92 1.97
CA VAL A 471 -4.37 12.87 2.58
C VAL A 471 -2.89 13.12 2.24
N ASP A 472 -2.04 13.03 3.26
CA ASP A 472 -0.60 13.28 3.10
C ASP A 472 0.07 12.24 2.20
N CYS A 473 0.67 12.70 1.10
CA CYS A 473 1.26 11.86 0.08
C CYS A 473 2.79 11.76 0.16
N GLN A 474 3.44 12.24 1.24
CA GLN A 474 4.92 12.21 1.32
C GLN A 474 5.46 10.76 1.25
N ASN A 475 4.72 9.78 1.78
CA ASN A 475 5.11 8.38 1.76
C ASN A 475 4.75 7.62 0.48
N VAL A 476 4.07 8.23 -0.50
CA VAL A 476 3.67 7.50 -1.73
C VAL A 476 4.89 6.91 -2.41
N PHE A 477 5.96 7.70 -2.56
CA PHE A 477 7.22 7.23 -3.12
C PHE A 477 7.74 5.94 -2.48
N SER A 478 7.86 5.91 -1.15
CA SER A 478 8.43 4.76 -0.44
C SER A 478 7.47 3.56 -0.39
N TYR A 479 6.16 3.78 -0.22
CA TYR A 479 5.18 2.69 -0.31
C TYR A 479 5.11 2.10 -1.73
N SER A 480 5.14 2.93 -2.76
CA SER A 480 5.13 2.47 -4.15
C SER A 480 6.35 1.60 -4.47
N MET A 481 7.53 1.91 -3.93
CA MET A 481 8.70 1.03 -4.06
C MET A 481 8.51 -0.31 -3.35
N VAL A 482 7.89 -0.31 -2.17
CA VAL A 482 7.64 -1.54 -1.39
C VAL A 482 6.66 -2.47 -2.10
N TYR A 483 5.64 -1.90 -2.75
CA TYR A 483 4.62 -2.62 -3.51
C TYR A 483 4.91 -2.68 -5.02
N ASP A 484 6.18 -2.47 -5.43
CA ASP A 484 6.62 -2.67 -6.81
C ASP A 484 5.90 -1.82 -7.88
N ILE A 485 5.35 -0.66 -7.49
CA ILE A 485 4.76 0.34 -8.39
C ILE A 485 5.81 1.40 -8.73
N PHE A 486 6.84 1.00 -9.47
CA PHE A 486 7.99 1.88 -9.73
C PHE A 486 7.66 3.08 -10.62
N ILE A 487 6.70 2.96 -11.53
CA ILE A 487 6.13 4.11 -12.28
C ILE A 487 5.62 5.20 -11.34
N LEU A 488 4.82 4.84 -10.34
CA LEU A 488 4.33 5.78 -9.33
C LEU A 488 5.45 6.30 -8.42
N SER A 489 6.44 5.45 -8.12
CA SER A 489 7.62 5.86 -7.36
C SER A 489 8.41 6.93 -8.11
N ARG A 490 8.66 6.76 -9.41
CA ARG A 490 9.36 7.73 -10.26
C ARG A 490 8.59 9.04 -10.35
N LEU A 491 7.26 8.97 -10.50
CA LEU A 491 6.40 10.16 -10.52
C LEU A 491 6.54 10.98 -9.24
N PHE A 492 6.35 10.38 -8.07
CA PHE A 492 6.44 11.13 -6.81
C PHE A 492 7.87 11.58 -6.50
N LEU A 493 8.88 10.85 -6.96
CA LEU A 493 10.27 11.29 -6.82
C LEU A 493 10.59 12.51 -7.69
N SER A 494 9.95 12.65 -8.87
CA SER A 494 10.20 13.71 -9.85
C SER A 494 9.63 15.08 -9.46
N ILE A 495 8.57 15.11 -8.65
CA ILE A 495 7.96 16.34 -8.11
C ILE A 495 9.03 17.16 -7.37
N GLU A 496 9.02 18.49 -7.55
CA GLU A 496 10.02 19.38 -6.97
C GLU A 496 10.07 19.31 -5.43
N HIS A 497 11.25 19.03 -4.86
CA HIS A 497 11.43 18.93 -3.41
C HIS A 497 11.49 20.33 -2.79
N SER A 498 10.73 20.52 -1.71
CA SER A 498 10.65 21.77 -0.97
C SER A 498 10.84 21.54 0.54
N LYS A 499 10.68 22.59 1.35
CA LYS A 499 10.67 22.44 2.82
C LYS A 499 9.46 21.64 3.30
N ILE A 500 8.33 21.75 2.58
CA ILE A 500 7.04 21.14 2.91
C ILE A 500 6.92 19.74 2.28
N TYR A 501 7.50 19.53 1.09
CA TYR A 501 7.51 18.25 0.39
C TYR A 501 8.91 17.67 0.25
N ASN A 502 9.13 16.49 0.83
CA ASN A 502 10.36 15.74 0.58
C ASN A 502 10.05 14.24 0.62
N PRO A 503 9.95 13.55 -0.54
CA PRO A 503 9.60 12.14 -0.59
C PRO A 503 10.68 11.22 -0.03
N LEU A 504 11.91 11.73 0.21
CA LEU A 504 13.03 10.95 0.75
C LEU A 504 13.06 10.93 2.28
N LYS A 505 12.44 11.91 2.94
CA LYS A 505 12.39 11.98 4.41
C LYS A 505 11.55 10.86 5.02
N PRO A 506 10.31 10.65 4.59
CA PRO A 506 9.49 9.64 5.20
C PRO A 506 9.85 8.29 4.56
N SER A 507 9.91 7.26 5.39
CA SER A 507 10.42 5.96 5.03
C SER A 507 9.52 4.89 5.58
N TYR A 508 9.30 3.83 4.80
CA TYR A 508 8.50 2.69 5.22
C TYR A 508 9.07 2.11 6.51
N HIS A 509 8.39 2.34 7.65
CA HIS A 509 8.92 1.97 8.98
C HIS A 509 10.37 2.43 9.23
N ASN A 510 10.73 3.63 8.78
CA ASN A 510 12.09 4.20 8.85
C ASN A 510 13.14 3.52 7.93
N GLU A 511 12.74 2.70 6.95
CA GLU A 511 13.63 2.11 5.93
C GLU A 511 14.02 3.13 4.84
N PRO A 512 15.31 3.48 4.70
CA PRO A 512 15.72 4.50 3.74
C PRO A 512 15.47 4.04 2.29
N PRO A 513 15.11 4.96 1.38
CA PRO A 513 14.80 4.62 -0.01
C PRO A 513 15.88 3.82 -0.74
N LEU A 514 17.16 4.10 -0.48
CA LEU A 514 18.26 3.37 -1.12
C LEU A 514 18.33 1.89 -0.68
N HIS A 515 17.97 1.60 0.58
CA HIS A 515 17.89 0.23 1.10
C HIS A 515 16.72 -0.52 0.45
N ILE A 516 15.57 0.14 0.28
CA ILE A 516 14.42 -0.42 -0.45
C ILE A 516 14.81 -0.69 -1.92
N ALA A 517 15.43 0.28 -2.60
CA ALA A 517 15.88 0.10 -3.99
C ALA A 517 16.86 -1.07 -4.13
N ALA A 518 17.79 -1.22 -3.17
CA ALA A 518 18.76 -2.30 -3.17
C ALA A 518 18.13 -3.68 -2.94
N PHE A 519 17.14 -3.76 -2.04
CA PHE A 519 16.35 -4.96 -1.81
C PHE A 519 15.54 -5.34 -3.06
N LYS A 520 14.87 -4.36 -3.67
CA LYS A 520 14.03 -4.53 -4.86
C LYS A 520 14.80 -4.63 -6.18
N ASN A 521 16.13 -4.58 -6.14
CA ASN A 521 17.01 -4.59 -7.30
C ASN A 521 16.70 -3.49 -8.35
N HIS A 522 16.17 -2.34 -7.94
CA HIS A 522 15.73 -1.31 -8.88
C HIS A 522 16.84 -0.28 -9.18
N LEU A 523 17.74 -0.63 -10.11
CA LEU A 523 18.95 0.13 -10.45
C LEU A 523 18.68 1.59 -10.84
N GLU A 524 17.64 1.87 -11.63
CA GLU A 524 17.34 3.23 -12.11
C GLU A 524 17.05 4.19 -10.96
N ILE A 525 16.10 3.81 -10.08
CA ILE A 525 15.78 4.57 -8.86
C ILE A 525 17.02 4.68 -7.96
N ALA A 526 17.81 3.62 -7.77
CA ALA A 526 19.05 3.71 -7.00
C ALA A 526 20.04 4.72 -7.61
N SER A 527 20.15 4.76 -8.94
CA SER A 527 20.95 5.74 -9.67
C SER A 527 20.48 7.16 -9.45
N ASP A 528 19.18 7.42 -9.60
CA ASP A 528 18.60 8.74 -9.32
C ASP A 528 18.82 9.16 -7.87
N LEU A 529 18.55 8.28 -6.91
CA LEU A 529 18.76 8.55 -5.49
C LEU A 529 20.21 8.99 -5.22
N ILE A 530 21.20 8.31 -5.79
CA ILE A 530 22.62 8.59 -5.58
C ILE A 530 23.07 9.84 -6.34
N TYR A 531 22.81 9.91 -7.64
CA TYR A 531 23.43 10.90 -8.51
C TYR A 531 22.60 12.17 -8.65
N LYS A 532 21.26 12.08 -8.68
CA LYS A 532 20.36 13.23 -8.77
C LYS A 532 20.06 13.81 -7.40
N TYR A 533 19.67 12.96 -6.45
CA TYR A 533 19.19 13.41 -5.12
C TYR A 533 20.26 13.35 -4.02
N LYS A 534 21.48 12.88 -4.34
CA LYS A 534 22.65 12.87 -3.43
C LYS A 534 22.38 12.13 -2.11
N VAL A 535 21.58 11.06 -2.16
CA VAL A 535 21.37 10.16 -1.02
C VAL A 535 22.69 9.49 -0.64
N LYS A 536 22.97 9.42 0.66
CA LYS A 536 24.21 8.86 1.20
C LYS A 536 24.23 7.33 1.05
N LEU A 537 25.29 6.79 0.46
CA LEU A 537 25.47 5.34 0.30
C LEU A 537 25.90 4.64 1.60
N ASP A 538 26.52 5.38 2.52
CA ASP A 538 27.05 4.89 3.79
C ASP A 538 26.03 4.99 4.95
N GLN A 539 24.77 5.32 4.64
CA GLN A 539 23.71 5.33 5.63
C GLN A 539 23.44 3.91 6.13
N ASN A 540 23.59 3.70 7.43
CA ASN A 540 23.18 2.46 8.07
C ASN A 540 21.68 2.48 8.35
N TRP A 541 21.04 1.34 8.08
CA TRP A 541 19.72 1.01 8.58
C TRP A 541 19.75 -0.37 9.20
N LYS A 542 19.42 -0.46 10.49
CA LYS A 542 19.53 -1.71 11.29
C LYS A 542 20.89 -2.39 11.15
N ASP A 543 21.95 -1.60 11.30
CA ASP A 543 23.35 -2.05 11.17
C ASP A 543 23.70 -2.66 9.81
N LYS A 544 22.94 -2.31 8.76
CA LYS A 544 23.24 -2.71 7.38
C LYS A 544 23.29 -1.53 6.42
N LEU A 545 24.20 -1.62 5.46
CA LEU A 545 24.26 -0.75 4.29
C LEU A 545 23.36 -1.28 3.16
N ALA A 546 22.98 -0.40 2.23
CA ALA A 546 22.23 -0.79 1.04
C ALA A 546 22.96 -1.85 0.20
N ILE A 547 24.28 -1.75 0.05
CA ILE A 547 25.09 -2.77 -0.64
C ILE A 547 25.07 -4.13 0.05
N GLU A 548 24.99 -4.15 1.39
CA GLU A 548 24.90 -5.38 2.16
C GLU A 548 23.53 -6.03 1.99
N ILE A 549 22.46 -5.23 1.88
CA ILE A 549 21.12 -5.74 1.53
C ILE A 549 21.13 -6.33 0.12
N ALA A 550 21.65 -5.62 -0.88
CA ALA A 550 21.74 -6.14 -2.25
C ALA A 550 22.51 -7.47 -2.31
N LEU A 551 23.66 -7.56 -1.63
CA LEU A 551 24.47 -8.78 -1.57
C LEU A 551 23.74 -9.92 -0.85
N GLN A 552 22.99 -9.59 0.20
CA GLN A 552 22.22 -10.57 0.96
C GLN A 552 21.13 -11.23 0.10
N GLU A 553 20.46 -10.42 -0.73
CA GLU A 553 19.41 -10.85 -1.66
C GLU A 553 19.96 -11.45 -2.95
N GLY A 554 21.28 -11.36 -3.19
CA GLY A 554 21.91 -11.89 -4.40
C GLY A 554 21.79 -10.98 -5.62
N ASN A 555 21.40 -9.72 -5.42
CA ASN A 555 21.22 -8.70 -6.45
C ASN A 555 22.59 -8.19 -6.94
N MET A 556 23.35 -9.03 -7.64
CA MET A 556 24.76 -8.76 -7.96
C MET A 556 24.97 -7.57 -8.88
N GLU A 557 24.03 -7.27 -9.77
CA GLU A 557 24.07 -6.05 -10.58
C GLU A 557 24.01 -4.80 -9.70
N MET A 558 23.09 -4.77 -8.73
CA MET A 558 23.01 -3.72 -7.73
C MET A 558 24.26 -3.66 -6.84
N VAL A 559 24.81 -4.80 -6.41
CA VAL A 559 26.06 -4.84 -5.64
C VAL A 559 27.19 -4.18 -6.43
N ASN A 560 27.37 -4.57 -7.69
CA ASN A 560 28.41 -4.03 -8.56
C ASN A 560 28.19 -2.53 -8.82
N PHE A 561 26.95 -2.12 -9.07
CA PHE A 561 26.59 -0.72 -9.24
C PHE A 561 26.93 0.14 -8.01
N LEU A 562 26.57 -0.32 -6.81
CA LEU A 562 26.87 0.38 -5.56
C LEU A 562 28.37 0.37 -5.24
N PHE A 563 29.04 -0.76 -5.42
CA PHE A 563 30.46 -0.94 -5.11
C PHE A 563 31.37 -0.08 -6.00
N ASN A 564 31.05 -0.01 -7.29
CA ASN A 564 31.82 0.78 -8.26
C ASN A 564 31.51 2.29 -8.17
N SER A 565 30.56 2.70 -7.33
CA SER A 565 30.31 4.12 -7.08
C SER A 565 31.47 4.75 -6.34
N LYS A 566 32.10 5.77 -6.95
CA LYS A 566 33.17 6.57 -6.31
C LYS A 566 32.73 7.26 -5.01
N LEU A 567 31.42 7.35 -4.77
CA LEU A 567 30.85 7.96 -3.58
C LEU A 567 30.79 7.00 -2.39
N LEU A 568 30.88 5.69 -2.62
CA LEU A 568 30.86 4.70 -1.56
C LEU A 568 32.22 4.69 -0.83
N LYS A 569 32.19 4.92 0.48
CA LYS A 569 33.37 4.83 1.35
C LYS A 569 33.12 3.77 2.41
N LEU A 570 33.77 2.62 2.25
CA LEU A 570 33.68 1.52 3.21
C LEU A 570 34.87 1.53 4.17
N ASN A 571 34.59 1.28 5.45
CA ASN A 571 35.61 1.03 6.45
C ASN A 571 36.01 -0.46 6.49
N ILE A 572 37.06 -0.79 7.25
CA ILE A 572 37.55 -2.18 7.35
C ILE A 572 36.47 -3.15 7.84
N PRO A 573 35.68 -2.85 8.90
CA PRO A 573 34.56 -3.70 9.32
C PRO A 573 33.50 -3.95 8.22
N GLN A 574 33.14 -2.93 7.44
CA GLN A 574 32.17 -3.05 6.36
C GLN A 574 32.73 -3.93 5.22
N HIS A 575 33.99 -3.74 4.82
CA HIS A 575 34.66 -4.64 3.88
C HIS A 575 34.70 -6.08 4.40
N SER A 576 35.06 -6.28 5.68
CA SER A 576 35.03 -7.61 6.31
C SER A 576 33.64 -8.23 6.22
N THR A 577 32.59 -7.45 6.49
CA THR A 577 31.21 -7.92 6.44
C THR A 577 30.83 -8.37 5.02
N LEU A 578 31.15 -7.57 3.99
CA LEU A 578 30.92 -7.94 2.59
C LEU A 578 31.69 -9.20 2.18
N ILE A 579 32.95 -9.37 2.60
CA ILE A 579 33.77 -10.56 2.31
C ILE A 579 33.10 -11.81 2.90
N HIS A 580 32.76 -11.79 4.19
CA HIS A 580 32.15 -12.94 4.85
C HIS A 580 30.75 -13.24 4.32
N MET A 581 29.97 -12.21 3.93
CA MET A 581 28.67 -12.40 3.28
C MET A 581 28.80 -13.00 1.89
N SER A 582 29.75 -12.53 1.08
CA SER A 582 30.00 -13.05 -0.28
C SER A 582 30.35 -14.54 -0.23
N LEU A 583 31.20 -14.92 0.71
CA LEU A 583 31.54 -16.32 0.96
C LEU A 583 30.32 -17.15 1.39
N LYS A 584 29.54 -16.67 2.39
CA LYS A 584 28.32 -17.35 2.86
C LYS A 584 27.29 -17.53 1.74
N LYS A 585 27.17 -16.54 0.85
CA LYS A 585 26.21 -16.48 -0.25
C LYS A 585 26.74 -17.07 -1.56
N LYS A 586 27.94 -17.65 -1.53
CA LYS A 586 28.62 -18.23 -2.70
C LYS A 586 28.81 -17.26 -3.87
N GLN A 587 28.94 -15.97 -3.57
CA GLN A 587 29.18 -14.89 -4.54
C GLN A 587 30.69 -14.71 -4.76
N TYR A 588 31.33 -15.74 -5.33
CA TYR A 588 32.79 -15.87 -5.38
C TYR A 588 33.47 -14.83 -6.28
N THR A 589 32.83 -14.43 -7.38
CA THR A 589 33.36 -13.39 -8.28
C THR A 589 33.56 -12.06 -7.56
N PHE A 590 32.55 -11.62 -6.79
CA PHE A 590 32.63 -10.41 -5.98
C PHE A 590 33.57 -10.56 -4.78
N LEU A 591 33.64 -11.77 -4.19
CA LEU A 591 34.61 -12.10 -3.15
C LEU A 591 36.06 -11.92 -3.63
N ASP A 592 36.38 -12.42 -4.83
CA ASP A 592 37.71 -12.27 -5.42
C ASP A 592 38.04 -10.79 -5.65
N THR A 593 37.10 -9.98 -6.16
CA THR A 593 37.26 -8.52 -6.30
C THR A 593 37.59 -7.84 -4.97
N LEU A 594 36.92 -8.23 -3.87
CA LEU A 594 37.20 -7.68 -2.54
C LEU A 594 38.59 -8.10 -2.01
N LEU A 595 39.05 -9.30 -2.35
CA LEU A 595 40.30 -9.90 -1.86
C LEU A 595 41.54 -9.56 -2.70
N GLU A 596 41.40 -8.82 -3.81
CA GLU A 596 42.54 -8.21 -4.51
C GLU A 596 43.43 -7.40 -3.55
N ASN A 597 42.83 -6.81 -2.51
CA ASN A 597 43.57 -6.19 -1.43
C ASN A 597 43.89 -7.22 -0.33
N THR A 598 45.13 -7.72 -0.36
CA THR A 598 45.64 -8.76 0.55
C THR A 598 45.53 -8.43 2.05
N LYS A 599 45.37 -7.14 2.42
CA LYS A 599 45.15 -6.73 3.82
C LYS A 599 43.90 -7.37 4.44
N TYR A 600 42.92 -7.76 3.62
CA TYR A 600 41.66 -8.33 4.10
C TYR A 600 41.73 -9.83 4.38
N TYR A 601 42.81 -10.55 4.05
CA TYR A 601 42.94 -11.96 4.42
C TYR A 601 42.93 -12.20 5.94
N LYS A 602 43.21 -11.17 6.75
CA LYS A 602 43.17 -11.21 8.22
C LYS A 602 41.85 -10.72 8.81
N CYS A 603 40.84 -10.43 7.98
CA CYS A 603 39.58 -9.94 8.47
C CYS A 603 38.84 -11.00 9.31
N VAL A 604 38.02 -10.53 10.24
CA VAL A 604 37.19 -11.38 11.10
C VAL A 604 35.73 -10.98 11.00
N ASP A 605 34.83 -11.94 11.12
CA ASP A 605 33.40 -11.69 11.14
C ASP A 605 32.93 -11.12 12.49
N LYS A 606 31.63 -10.83 12.60
CA LYS A 606 30.99 -10.34 13.84
C LYS A 606 31.11 -11.28 15.05
N HIS A 607 31.44 -12.56 14.81
CA HIS A 607 31.68 -13.57 15.85
C HIS A 607 33.17 -13.80 16.10
N LYS A 608 34.04 -12.92 15.57
CA LYS A 608 35.50 -13.01 15.64
C LYS A 608 36.08 -14.25 14.96
N ARG A 609 35.34 -14.89 14.04
CA ARG A 609 35.88 -15.99 13.22
C ARG A 609 36.76 -15.42 12.12
N SER A 610 37.90 -16.07 11.85
CA SER A 610 38.79 -15.67 10.76
C SER A 610 38.19 -16.00 9.40
N LEU A 611 38.64 -15.30 8.36
CA LEU A 611 38.27 -15.62 6.98
C LEU A 611 38.55 -17.09 6.62
N LEU A 612 39.66 -17.67 7.12
CA LEU A 612 40.00 -19.09 6.94
C LEU A 612 38.95 -20.01 7.59
N GLN A 613 38.56 -19.74 8.84
CA GLN A 613 37.53 -20.53 9.54
C GLN A 613 36.19 -20.46 8.80
N CYS A 614 35.84 -19.29 8.26
CA CYS A 614 34.64 -19.16 7.44
C CYS A 614 34.77 -19.88 6.09
N ALA A 615 35.94 -19.85 5.44
CA ALA A 615 36.18 -20.55 4.17
C ALA A 615 36.01 -22.06 4.30
N ILE A 616 36.53 -22.63 5.40
CA ILE A 616 36.32 -24.04 5.75
C ILE A 616 34.83 -24.31 6.02
N LYS A 617 34.19 -23.47 6.85
CA LYS A 617 32.78 -23.64 7.21
C LYS A 617 31.84 -23.63 6.01
N TYR A 618 32.14 -22.83 4.99
CA TYR A 618 31.32 -22.71 3.78
C TYR A 618 31.91 -23.49 2.60
N GLU A 619 32.86 -24.41 2.85
CA GLU A 619 33.40 -25.37 1.88
C GLU A 619 34.00 -24.71 0.62
N HIS A 620 34.76 -23.62 0.81
CA HIS A 620 35.42 -22.91 -0.29
C HIS A 620 36.92 -23.23 -0.35
N ASP A 621 37.26 -24.42 -0.84
CA ASP A 621 38.61 -24.98 -0.85
C ASP A 621 39.64 -24.08 -1.54
N GLU A 622 39.28 -23.44 -2.65
CA GLU A 622 40.19 -22.56 -3.37
C GLU A 622 40.66 -21.37 -2.50
N LEU A 623 39.76 -20.81 -1.70
CA LEU A 623 40.10 -19.71 -0.78
C LEU A 623 40.92 -20.22 0.40
N VAL A 624 40.61 -21.43 0.91
CA VAL A 624 41.42 -22.08 1.94
C VAL A 624 42.87 -22.20 1.47
N TRP A 625 43.09 -22.72 0.26
CA TRP A 625 44.42 -22.83 -0.33
C TRP A 625 45.07 -21.46 -0.59
N LYS A 626 44.33 -20.48 -1.15
CA LYS A 626 44.83 -19.11 -1.35
C LYS A 626 45.30 -18.46 -0.03
N ILE A 627 44.56 -18.67 1.07
CA ILE A 627 44.91 -18.12 2.39
C ILE A 627 46.13 -18.84 2.98
N LEU A 628 46.14 -20.17 2.96
CA LEU A 628 47.23 -20.97 3.54
C LEU A 628 48.56 -20.75 2.82
N ASN A 629 48.53 -20.50 1.51
CA ASN A 629 49.73 -20.18 0.72
C ASN A 629 50.18 -18.71 0.84
N ASN A 630 49.43 -17.86 1.54
CA ASN A 630 49.79 -16.46 1.73
C ASN A 630 50.67 -16.29 2.99
N SER A 631 51.96 -16.06 2.78
CA SER A 631 52.98 -15.91 3.84
C SER A 631 52.70 -14.77 4.84
N THR A 632 51.79 -13.86 4.53
CA THR A 632 51.41 -12.75 5.41
C THR A 632 50.33 -13.12 6.44
N VAL A 633 49.63 -14.25 6.28
CA VAL A 633 48.51 -14.66 7.13
C VAL A 633 48.97 -15.70 8.15
N ASN A 634 48.92 -15.33 9.44
CA ASN A 634 49.24 -16.28 10.50
C ASN A 634 48.01 -17.17 10.76
N CYS A 635 48.04 -18.40 10.24
CA CYS A 635 46.89 -19.32 10.24
C CYS A 635 46.70 -20.07 11.56
N PHE A 636 47.61 -19.87 12.53
CA PHE A 636 47.57 -20.50 13.84
C PHE A 636 47.31 -19.45 14.92
N THR A 637 46.15 -19.52 15.58
CA THR A 637 45.93 -18.88 16.88
C THR A 637 46.17 -19.95 17.94
N PHE A 638 47.21 -19.79 18.76
CA PHE A 638 47.36 -20.60 19.97
C PHE A 638 46.19 -20.24 20.91
N ASP A 639 45.42 -21.23 21.33
CA ASP A 639 44.45 -21.05 22.41
C ASP A 639 45.25 -20.83 23.70
N ASP A 640 45.28 -19.61 24.25
CA ASP A 640 45.90 -19.29 25.54
C ASP A 640 45.09 -19.85 26.74
N LYS A 641 44.33 -20.92 26.53
CA LYS A 641 43.59 -21.66 27.55
C LYS A 641 43.91 -23.15 27.42
N ILE A 642 45.09 -23.52 27.91
CA ILE A 642 45.41 -24.88 28.36
C ILE A 642 45.37 -24.88 29.88
#